data_AF-G0H9W4-F1
#
_entry.id   AF-G0H9W4-F1
#
_cell.length_a   1.000
_cell.length_b   1.000
_cell.length_c   1.000
_cell.angle_alpha   90.00
_cell.angle_beta   90.00
_cell.angle_gamma   90.00
#
_symmetry.space_group_name_H-M   'P 1'
#
loop_
_entity.id
_entity.type
_entity.pdbx_description
1 polymer ?
#
loop_
_entity_poly.entity_id
_entity_poly.type
_entity_poly.pdbx_seq_one_letter_code
_entity_poly.pdbx_strand_id
1 'polypeptide(L)'
;MTEPAASPLVLSVVLGFVAVAVGLLARRTLDGSRGFGGDAATISSIMHSPFSASDLGLGSYSVIADFYQWLGLADAPTTASVFGAVLGAAVLGCVLIRIHGINGGTLPLLLALLVPVLVGVYEAAYAKEVLISLGMLVVVLLPVNWFGELLVLTTLVVLGAEFRTYWFIVAVVYVVLRICLVRGMLRTPGRVVGAVAVLGVLTGIAVWIGTGNPADAFRYEVNDTAARQNDTGSLITRYIDLPEPVGGIVNTTLTSLLFIAPLPMLLKASPYYLVIGILFAVLWISLVRAAARSREVTTTGPTDDRLLHRFVALPLAFLVVQGLFEPDWGSALRHLTPLLPLLVGAVDLVARRSTDPPGPVAPSDTLTPRSASRPGKTTMTTQTPTPSAGRNVLATYLGHLRRWWWFLVIGLVIGGLLGWGASALMATKYTATAQLYVGTAGATSSSDAYNGAMLSQKQVGSYVEMAKSPTLANRVIDDLDLDKSTGDVQGMITPAARKDTVIIEMHAVSGNADLSRDVANSAATQLKDMVRDLNQQTAPNGRSTAPQLAVLTEATSPSSPSSPNTRQNVMAGAVLCLVLGALAAVVRGLTDRRITTTERIREIIDAPVVGTVSTTEALAEKHTLDFAAAPVAATEQFRELRTNLRFLDVDNPPTVIAVTGGVAGEGKSTIAANLALALADDGESVCLVDADLRDPSVADYLSGNLQSAVGLSTALAGDADIDDIIQQTATPGLGVVTSGTVPPNPAELLGSRRFRDLLTELGEKFDHVILDASPSLPVTDGALVASAADGVLLTVRHNSTTTDRLTSTEGNLSAVNSRILGTVFTLVPEARGKYGASKYGYGYGYGATAPSATSTAGDTH
;
A
#
# COMPACT_ATOMS: atom_id res chain seq x y z
N MET A 1 10.31 -31.96 5.09
CA MET A 1 11.31 -30.91 5.32
C MET A 1 10.87 -29.68 4.55
N THR A 2 10.19 -28.75 5.21
CA THR A 2 9.75 -27.48 4.61
C THR A 2 10.84 -26.44 4.85
N GLU A 3 11.48 -25.96 3.79
CA GLU A 3 12.41 -24.83 3.87
C GLU A 3 11.72 -23.60 4.49
N PRO A 4 12.45 -22.78 5.26
CA PRO A 4 11.91 -21.52 5.77
C PRO A 4 11.66 -20.59 4.58
N ALA A 5 10.37 -20.35 4.26
CA ALA A 5 9.98 -19.40 3.23
C ALA A 5 10.64 -18.04 3.53
N ALA A 6 11.51 -17.58 2.63
CA ALA A 6 12.10 -16.26 2.72
C ALA A 6 10.99 -15.22 2.87
N SER A 7 11.17 -14.27 3.80
CA SER A 7 10.13 -13.26 4.04
C SER A 7 9.80 -12.55 2.70
N PRO A 8 8.52 -12.36 2.35
CA PRO A 8 8.11 -11.71 1.10
C PRO A 8 8.76 -10.34 0.89
N LEU A 9 9.10 -9.68 2.00
CA LEU A 9 9.77 -8.40 2.06
C LEU A 9 11.23 -8.50 1.58
N VAL A 10 11.99 -9.50 2.02
CA VAL A 10 13.36 -9.76 1.55
C VAL A 10 13.38 -10.08 0.06
N LEU A 11 12.44 -10.91 -0.43
CA LEU A 11 12.36 -11.21 -1.86
C LEU A 11 12.03 -9.95 -2.67
N SER A 12 11.08 -9.12 -2.22
CA SER A 12 10.73 -7.88 -2.93
C SER A 12 11.90 -6.89 -3.02
N VAL A 13 12.71 -6.80 -1.95
CA VAL A 13 13.90 -5.95 -1.91
C VAL A 13 14.99 -6.49 -2.83
N VAL A 14 15.27 -7.80 -2.79
CA VAL A 14 16.25 -8.45 -3.67
C VAL A 14 15.84 -8.31 -5.14
N LEU A 15 14.56 -8.55 -5.46
CA LEU A 15 14.00 -8.36 -6.80
C LEU A 15 14.15 -6.92 -7.28
N GLY A 16 13.91 -5.94 -6.41
CA GLY A 16 14.11 -4.52 -6.72
C GLY A 16 15.56 -4.15 -7.00
N PHE A 17 16.51 -4.66 -6.22
CA PHE A 17 17.94 -4.42 -6.46
C PHE A 17 18.42 -5.08 -7.75
N VAL A 18 17.96 -6.31 -8.04
CA VAL A 18 18.26 -7.00 -9.31
C VAL A 18 17.65 -6.23 -10.50
N ALA A 19 16.43 -5.70 -10.37
CA ALA A 19 15.78 -4.86 -11.37
C ALA A 19 16.63 -3.65 -11.76
N VAL A 20 17.09 -2.92 -10.74
CA VAL A 20 17.88 -1.69 -10.91
C VAL A 20 19.23 -2.03 -11.52
N ALA A 21 19.89 -3.10 -11.04
CA ALA A 21 21.17 -3.54 -11.59
C ALA A 21 21.07 -3.97 -13.06
N VAL A 22 20.08 -4.79 -13.40
CA VAL A 22 19.84 -5.26 -14.78
C VAL A 22 19.42 -4.11 -15.69
N GLY A 23 18.54 -3.21 -15.24
CA GLY A 23 18.13 -2.03 -16.00
C GLY A 23 19.32 -1.11 -16.30
N LEU A 24 20.20 -0.85 -15.33
CA LEU A 24 21.41 -0.06 -15.53
C LEU A 24 22.41 -0.73 -16.49
N LEU A 25 22.56 -2.05 -16.44
CA LEU A 25 23.43 -2.82 -17.35
C LEU A 25 22.87 -2.88 -18.78
N ALA A 26 21.56 -3.13 -18.92
CA ALA A 26 20.88 -3.20 -20.21
C ALA A 26 20.82 -1.83 -20.89
N ARG A 27 20.68 -0.73 -20.12
CA ARG A 27 20.68 0.62 -20.67
C ARG A 27 21.99 0.97 -21.39
N ARG A 28 23.13 0.58 -20.83
CA ARG A 28 24.45 0.78 -21.46
C ARG A 28 24.62 0.02 -22.77
N THR A 29 23.91 -1.10 -22.96
CA THR A 29 23.98 -1.90 -24.19
C THR A 29 22.90 -1.54 -25.20
N LEU A 30 21.77 -0.97 -24.75
CA LEU A 30 20.62 -0.57 -25.57
C LEU A 30 20.67 0.88 -26.07
N ASP A 31 21.60 1.72 -25.59
CA ASP A 31 21.84 3.10 -26.06
C ASP A 31 22.15 3.22 -27.58
N GLY A 32 22.34 2.09 -28.28
CA GLY A 32 22.42 2.02 -29.74
C GLY A 32 21.08 1.80 -30.48
N SER A 33 19.97 1.52 -29.78
CA SER A 33 18.66 1.24 -30.40
C SER A 33 17.68 2.39 -30.15
N ARG A 34 17.45 3.18 -31.20
CA ARG A 34 16.69 4.45 -31.26
C ARG A 34 15.17 4.36 -30.94
N GLY A 35 14.65 3.23 -30.45
CA GLY A 35 13.20 2.98 -30.33
C GLY A 35 12.49 3.53 -29.07
N PHE A 36 13.21 3.86 -28.00
CA PHE A 36 12.60 4.22 -26.70
C PHE A 36 12.93 5.63 -26.20
N GLY A 37 13.78 6.37 -26.92
CA GLY A 37 14.22 7.72 -26.56
C GLY A 37 13.27 8.86 -26.98
N GLY A 38 12.23 8.60 -27.78
CA GLY A 38 11.37 9.66 -28.35
C GLY A 38 10.62 10.47 -27.29
N ASP A 39 9.95 9.80 -26.35
CA ASP A 39 9.23 10.47 -25.24
C ASP A 39 10.21 11.19 -24.30
N ALA A 40 11.30 10.51 -23.93
CA ALA A 40 12.33 11.06 -23.06
C ALA A 40 13.00 12.31 -23.65
N ALA A 41 13.30 12.29 -24.94
CA ALA A 41 13.86 13.42 -25.68
C ALA A 41 12.85 14.56 -25.85
N THR A 42 11.57 14.24 -26.03
CA THR A 42 10.49 15.25 -26.10
C THR A 42 10.26 15.91 -24.74
N ILE A 43 10.26 15.13 -23.65
CA ILE A 43 10.11 15.67 -22.29
C ILE A 43 11.35 16.47 -21.92
N SER A 44 12.54 15.96 -22.24
CA SER A 44 13.79 16.70 -22.08
C SER A 44 13.78 18.00 -22.89
N SER A 45 13.34 18.00 -24.15
CA SER A 45 13.29 19.23 -24.95
C SER A 45 12.30 20.25 -24.39
N ILE A 46 11.14 19.81 -23.87
CA ILE A 46 10.20 20.69 -23.17
C ILE A 46 10.83 21.26 -21.90
N MET A 47 11.51 20.44 -21.10
CA MET A 47 12.16 20.89 -19.87
C MET A 47 13.25 21.95 -20.10
N HIS A 48 13.83 21.98 -21.31
CA HIS A 48 14.86 22.94 -21.71
C HIS A 48 14.34 24.01 -22.69
N SER A 49 13.04 24.01 -22.99
CA SER A 49 12.40 24.98 -23.88
C SER A 49 12.07 26.27 -23.12
N PRO A 50 12.31 27.45 -23.71
CA PRO A 50 11.90 28.73 -23.13
C PRO A 50 10.44 29.08 -23.41
N PHE A 51 9.75 28.31 -24.28
CA PHE A 51 8.30 28.43 -24.47
C PHE A 51 7.57 27.56 -23.45
N SER A 52 6.46 28.09 -22.94
CA SER A 52 5.60 27.33 -22.04
C SER A 52 4.99 26.15 -22.80
N ALA A 53 4.78 25.04 -22.09
CA ALA A 53 4.18 23.84 -22.63
C ALA A 53 2.82 24.04 -23.32
N SER A 54 2.02 25.01 -22.85
CA SER A 54 0.74 25.35 -23.47
C SER A 54 0.88 25.97 -24.86
N ASP A 55 2.02 26.60 -25.15
CA ASP A 55 2.28 27.29 -26.42
C ASP A 55 2.79 26.32 -27.50
N LEU A 56 3.35 25.18 -27.10
CA LEU A 56 3.86 24.13 -28.00
C LEU A 56 2.76 23.13 -28.41
N GLY A 57 1.58 23.16 -27.79
CA GLY A 57 0.49 22.22 -28.07
C GLY A 57 0.79 20.76 -27.69
N LEU A 58 1.77 20.51 -26.80
CA LEU A 58 2.31 19.18 -26.51
C LEU A 58 1.62 18.43 -25.34
N GLY A 59 0.43 18.87 -24.92
CA GLY A 59 -0.49 18.11 -24.05
C GLY A 59 0.17 17.46 -22.83
N SER A 60 -0.01 16.14 -22.67
CA SER A 60 0.41 15.35 -21.51
C SER A 60 1.91 15.41 -21.17
N TYR A 61 2.77 15.75 -22.14
CA TYR A 61 4.22 15.78 -21.95
C TYR A 61 4.68 16.89 -21.01
N SER A 62 3.89 17.96 -20.87
CA SER A 62 4.20 19.08 -20.00
C SER A 62 4.10 18.76 -18.52
N VAL A 63 3.02 18.08 -18.13
CA VAL A 63 2.78 17.70 -16.72
C VAL A 63 3.92 16.82 -16.21
N ILE A 64 4.47 15.99 -17.10
CA ILE A 64 5.60 15.11 -16.79
C ILE A 64 6.92 15.90 -16.74
N ALA A 65 7.14 16.82 -17.68
CA ALA A 65 8.28 17.73 -17.67
C ALA A 65 8.33 18.55 -16.37
N ASP A 66 7.20 19.16 -15.99
CA ASP A 66 7.05 19.92 -14.75
C ASP A 66 7.28 19.03 -13.52
N PHE A 67 6.77 17.79 -13.53
CA PHE A 67 7.01 16.82 -12.46
C PHE A 67 8.50 16.51 -12.28
N TYR A 68 9.24 16.27 -13.36
CA TYR A 68 10.68 15.98 -13.29
C TYR A 68 11.54 17.22 -13.01
N GLN A 69 11.15 18.40 -13.49
CA GLN A 69 11.75 19.67 -13.09
C GLN A 69 11.54 19.94 -11.60
N TRP A 70 10.33 19.74 -11.09
CA TRP A 70 10.01 19.89 -9.67
C TRP A 70 10.80 18.92 -8.79
N LEU A 71 11.04 17.70 -9.25
CA LEU A 71 11.92 16.73 -8.59
C LEU A 71 13.42 17.09 -8.66
N GLY A 72 13.80 18.11 -9.43
CA GLY A 72 15.20 18.48 -9.66
C GLY A 72 15.97 17.45 -10.51
N LEU A 73 15.25 16.63 -11.27
CA LEU A 73 15.82 15.56 -12.09
C LEU A 73 15.97 15.94 -13.56
N ALA A 74 15.57 17.15 -13.97
CA ALA A 74 15.55 17.62 -15.35
C ALA A 74 16.89 17.43 -16.10
N ASP A 75 18.02 17.55 -15.39
CA ASP A 75 19.38 17.39 -15.94
C ASP A 75 20.01 16.02 -15.61
N ALA A 76 19.29 15.13 -14.92
CA ALA A 76 19.78 13.86 -14.40
C ALA A 76 19.00 12.63 -14.96
N PRO A 77 19.16 12.29 -16.24
CA PRO A 77 18.37 11.24 -16.92
C PRO A 77 18.61 9.83 -16.37
N THR A 78 19.81 9.57 -15.85
CA THR A 78 20.15 8.30 -15.20
C THR A 78 19.40 8.17 -13.88
N THR A 79 19.44 9.20 -13.04
CA THR A 79 18.72 9.25 -11.77
C THR A 79 17.20 9.16 -11.97
N ALA A 80 16.65 9.84 -12.97
CA ALA A 80 15.23 9.75 -13.33
C ALA A 80 14.79 8.33 -13.69
N SER A 81 15.62 7.58 -14.43
CA SER A 81 15.31 6.18 -14.75
C SER A 81 15.41 5.24 -13.53
N VAL A 82 16.41 5.46 -12.66
CA VAL A 82 16.55 4.65 -11.43
C VAL A 82 15.36 4.87 -10.53
N PHE A 83 14.88 6.11 -10.42
CA PHE A 83 13.68 6.45 -9.67
C PHE A 83 12.44 5.68 -10.16
N GLY A 84 12.19 5.69 -11.48
CA GLY A 84 11.08 4.93 -12.08
C GLY A 84 11.18 3.42 -11.82
N ALA A 85 12.38 2.84 -11.99
CA ALA A 85 12.61 1.42 -11.73
C ALA A 85 12.38 1.03 -10.25
N VAL A 86 12.86 1.86 -9.32
CA VAL A 86 12.63 1.66 -7.87
C VAL A 86 11.14 1.75 -7.54
N LEU A 87 10.42 2.70 -8.15
CA LEU A 87 8.98 2.85 -7.93
C LEU A 87 8.21 1.62 -8.43
N GLY A 88 8.50 1.13 -9.63
CA GLY A 88 7.85 -0.08 -10.15
C GLY A 88 8.12 -1.32 -9.30
N ALA A 89 9.36 -1.48 -8.80
CA ALA A 89 9.71 -2.54 -7.85
C ALA A 89 8.94 -2.39 -6.52
N ALA A 90 8.77 -1.17 -6.03
CA ALA A 90 7.99 -0.90 -4.81
C ALA A 90 6.50 -1.27 -4.99
N VAL A 91 5.90 -0.99 -6.15
CA VAL A 91 4.52 -1.40 -6.46
C VAL A 91 4.41 -2.93 -6.46
N LEU A 92 5.34 -3.65 -7.09
CA LEU A 92 5.40 -5.11 -7.07
C LEU A 92 5.52 -5.66 -5.64
N GLY A 93 6.42 -5.11 -4.83
CA GLY A 93 6.57 -5.48 -3.43
C GLY A 93 5.29 -5.26 -2.63
N CYS A 94 4.63 -4.12 -2.82
CA CYS A 94 3.34 -3.83 -2.19
C CYS A 94 2.27 -4.86 -2.56
N VAL A 95 2.18 -5.28 -3.84
CA VAL A 95 1.25 -6.33 -4.27
C VAL A 95 1.55 -7.65 -3.57
N LEU A 96 2.80 -8.11 -3.57
CA LEU A 96 3.21 -9.39 -2.97
C LEU A 96 2.97 -9.40 -1.44
N ILE A 97 3.21 -8.28 -0.76
CA ILE A 97 2.87 -8.11 0.65
C ILE A 97 1.36 -8.15 0.84
N ARG A 98 0.60 -7.42 0.01
CA ARG A 98 -0.86 -7.31 0.10
C ARG A 98 -1.54 -8.67 0.01
N ILE A 99 -1.06 -9.55 -0.86
CA ILE A 99 -1.58 -10.92 -1.05
C ILE A 99 -0.89 -11.95 -0.15
N HIS A 100 -0.02 -11.52 0.78
CA HIS A 100 0.64 -12.36 1.77
C HIS A 100 1.26 -13.63 1.19
N GLY A 101 2.14 -13.53 0.20
CA GLY A 101 3.11 -14.61 0.02
C GLY A 101 3.87 -14.70 -1.30
N ILE A 102 4.71 -15.73 -1.32
CA ILE A 102 5.27 -16.43 -2.48
C ILE A 102 5.20 -17.92 -2.11
N ASN A 103 4.05 -18.57 -2.23
CA ASN A 103 3.94 -20.02 -1.98
C ASN A 103 3.74 -20.77 -3.31
N GLY A 104 4.75 -21.57 -3.68
CA GLY A 104 4.63 -22.86 -4.39
C GLY A 104 4.50 -22.89 -5.93
N GLY A 105 4.03 -21.85 -6.60
CA GLY A 105 3.83 -21.87 -8.06
C GLY A 105 5.06 -21.42 -8.86
N THR A 106 5.58 -22.25 -9.77
CA THR A 106 6.70 -21.88 -10.66
C THR A 106 6.37 -20.69 -11.57
N LEU A 107 5.11 -20.57 -12.00
CA LEU A 107 4.66 -19.51 -12.91
C LEU A 107 4.54 -18.12 -12.24
N PRO A 108 3.83 -17.93 -11.11
CA PRO A 108 3.82 -16.65 -10.39
C PRO A 108 5.23 -16.19 -9.99
N LEU A 109 6.10 -17.12 -9.57
CA LEU A 109 7.48 -16.82 -9.22
C LEU A 109 8.28 -16.33 -10.43
N LEU A 110 8.17 -17.01 -11.57
CA LEU A 110 8.84 -16.62 -12.82
C LEU A 110 8.34 -15.25 -13.29
N LEU A 111 7.03 -14.99 -13.23
CA LEU A 111 6.46 -13.69 -13.57
C LEU A 111 6.96 -12.60 -12.61
N ALA A 112 6.97 -12.83 -11.31
CA ALA A 112 7.47 -11.89 -10.31
C ALA A 112 8.98 -11.60 -10.47
N LEU A 113 9.78 -12.58 -10.92
CA LEU A 113 11.20 -12.40 -11.22
C LEU A 113 11.44 -11.58 -12.49
N LEU A 114 10.54 -11.69 -13.46
CA LEU A 114 10.69 -11.08 -14.78
C LEU A 114 10.10 -9.67 -14.85
N VAL A 115 9.07 -9.36 -14.04
CA VAL A 115 8.49 -8.00 -13.96
C VAL A 115 9.53 -6.92 -13.68
N PRO A 116 10.43 -7.04 -12.69
CA PRO A 116 11.43 -6.01 -12.43
C PRO A 116 12.42 -5.83 -13.59
N VAL A 117 12.73 -6.89 -14.35
CA VAL A 117 13.53 -6.80 -15.58
C VAL A 117 12.80 -5.98 -16.64
N LEU A 118 11.50 -6.22 -16.83
CA LEU A 118 10.69 -5.42 -17.76
C LEU A 118 10.57 -3.96 -17.30
N VAL A 119 10.33 -3.73 -16.02
CA VAL A 119 10.29 -2.38 -15.44
C VAL A 119 11.61 -1.65 -15.72
N GLY A 120 12.76 -2.27 -15.45
CA GLY A 120 14.07 -1.66 -15.69
C GLY A 120 14.43 -1.46 -17.16
N VAL A 121 13.91 -2.29 -18.07
CA VAL A 121 14.15 -2.17 -19.52
C VAL A 121 13.22 -1.13 -20.17
N TYR A 122 11.98 -1.00 -19.69
CA TYR A 122 10.94 -0.17 -20.34
C TYR A 122 10.66 1.18 -19.67
N GLU A 123 11.03 1.38 -18.40
CA GLU A 123 11.04 2.72 -17.79
C GLU A 123 12.27 3.52 -18.29
N ALA A 124 12.07 4.26 -19.39
CA ALA A 124 13.08 5.19 -19.92
C ALA A 124 13.34 6.36 -18.95
N ALA A 125 14.39 7.16 -19.21
CA ALA A 125 14.56 8.43 -18.52
C ALA A 125 13.35 9.34 -18.78
N TYR A 126 12.88 10.05 -17.75
CA TYR A 126 11.72 10.93 -17.86
C TYR A 126 10.44 10.20 -18.31
N ALA A 127 10.20 9.01 -17.78
CA ALA A 127 9.05 8.19 -18.17
C ALA A 127 7.72 8.74 -17.64
N LYS A 128 6.76 8.82 -18.55
CA LYS A 128 5.37 9.16 -18.26
C LYS A 128 4.66 8.12 -17.36
N GLU A 129 5.18 6.90 -17.35
CA GLU A 129 4.65 5.73 -16.62
C GLU A 129 4.83 5.80 -15.09
N VAL A 130 5.73 6.67 -14.60
CA VAL A 130 5.94 6.91 -13.16
C VAL A 130 4.66 7.41 -12.48
N LEU A 131 3.91 8.30 -13.12
CA LEU A 131 2.64 8.81 -12.58
C LEU A 131 1.56 7.72 -12.53
N ILE A 132 1.53 6.84 -13.54
CA ILE A 132 0.61 5.71 -13.59
C ILE A 132 0.97 4.71 -12.48
N SER A 133 2.26 4.46 -12.23
CA SER A 133 2.74 3.62 -11.12
C SER A 133 2.29 4.15 -9.74
N LEU A 134 2.30 5.46 -9.53
CA LEU A 134 1.73 6.08 -8.32
C LEU A 134 0.21 5.82 -8.23
N GLY A 135 -0.52 5.93 -9.33
CA GLY A 135 -1.93 5.55 -9.41
C GLY A 135 -2.18 4.08 -9.11
N MET A 136 -1.30 3.18 -9.52
CA MET A 136 -1.42 1.74 -9.22
C MET A 136 -1.22 1.44 -7.74
N LEU A 137 -0.35 2.18 -7.07
CA LEU A 137 -0.16 2.08 -5.63
C LEU A 137 -1.46 2.42 -4.87
N VAL A 138 -2.28 3.34 -5.39
CA VAL A 138 -3.64 3.59 -4.88
C VAL A 138 -4.52 2.34 -5.02
N VAL A 139 -4.54 1.68 -6.17
CA VAL A 139 -5.32 0.45 -6.39
C VAL A 139 -4.92 -0.68 -5.41
N VAL A 140 -3.62 -0.81 -5.11
CA VAL A 140 -3.05 -1.86 -4.26
C VAL A 140 -3.28 -1.57 -2.77
N LEU A 141 -3.00 -0.35 -2.32
CA LEU A 141 -3.05 0.01 -0.91
C LEU A 141 -4.46 0.28 -0.43
N LEU A 142 -5.36 0.71 -1.31
CA LEU A 142 -6.71 1.06 -0.89
C LEU A 142 -7.55 -0.15 -0.48
N PRO A 143 -8.51 0.08 0.42
CA PRO A 143 -9.39 -0.98 0.87
C PRO A 143 -10.34 -1.49 -0.20
N VAL A 144 -10.71 -2.76 -0.08
CA VAL A 144 -11.64 -3.42 -1.00
C VAL A 144 -13.10 -3.24 -0.58
N ASN A 145 -13.46 -1.98 -0.33
CA ASN A 145 -14.80 -1.53 0.01
C ASN A 145 -15.25 -0.42 -0.95
N TRP A 146 -16.49 0.06 -0.80
CA TRP A 146 -17.08 1.08 -1.68
C TRP A 146 -16.24 2.38 -1.72
N PHE A 147 -15.67 2.79 -0.59
CA PHE A 147 -14.83 3.98 -0.50
C PHE A 147 -13.53 3.82 -1.28
N GLY A 148 -12.88 2.66 -1.17
CA GLY A 148 -11.70 2.37 -1.96
C GLY A 148 -12.00 2.23 -3.45
N GLU A 149 -13.19 1.73 -3.84
CA GLU A 149 -13.61 1.76 -5.26
C GLU A 149 -13.77 3.20 -5.75
N LEU A 150 -14.43 4.05 -4.96
CA LEU A 150 -14.60 5.46 -5.29
C LEU A 150 -13.25 6.13 -5.51
N LEU A 151 -12.30 5.94 -4.59
CA LEU A 151 -10.97 6.52 -4.74
C LEU A 151 -10.19 5.95 -5.93
N VAL A 152 -10.30 4.64 -6.23
CA VAL A 152 -9.71 4.08 -7.46
C VAL A 152 -10.29 4.78 -8.69
N LEU A 153 -11.62 4.95 -8.75
CA LEU A 153 -12.27 5.66 -9.85
C LEU A 153 -11.84 7.13 -9.91
N THR A 154 -11.76 7.81 -8.76
CA THR A 154 -11.26 9.19 -8.68
C THR A 154 -9.84 9.28 -9.20
N THR A 155 -8.95 8.34 -8.85
CA THR A 155 -7.58 8.30 -9.39
C THR A 155 -7.58 8.12 -10.90
N LEU A 156 -8.39 7.21 -11.46
CA LEU A 156 -8.50 7.04 -12.92
C LEU A 156 -9.05 8.30 -13.61
N VAL A 157 -9.99 9.00 -12.98
CA VAL A 157 -10.56 10.27 -13.46
C VAL A 157 -9.53 11.40 -13.41
N VAL A 158 -8.73 11.49 -12.34
CA VAL A 158 -7.63 12.47 -12.22
C VAL A 158 -6.56 12.19 -13.29
N LEU A 159 -6.19 10.93 -13.52
CA LEU A 159 -5.34 10.56 -14.65
C LEU A 159 -5.97 10.95 -16.00
N GLY A 160 -7.29 10.86 -16.12
CA GLY A 160 -8.05 11.36 -17.28
C GLY A 160 -7.92 12.86 -17.50
N ALA A 161 -8.07 13.63 -16.43
CA ALA A 161 -8.09 15.09 -16.46
C ALA A 161 -6.70 15.69 -16.67
N GLU A 162 -5.70 15.17 -15.96
CA GLU A 162 -4.35 15.75 -15.93
C GLU A 162 -3.42 15.16 -16.98
N PHE A 163 -3.67 13.93 -17.44
CA PHE A 163 -2.71 13.19 -18.24
C PHE A 163 -3.23 12.80 -19.62
N ARG A 164 -4.19 11.85 -19.71
CA ARG A 164 -4.73 11.42 -21.01
C ARG A 164 -6.23 11.14 -20.91
N THR A 165 -7.00 11.79 -21.78
CA THR A 165 -8.46 11.71 -21.80
C THR A 165 -9.01 10.29 -21.99
N TYR A 166 -8.27 9.38 -22.62
CA TYR A 166 -8.71 7.97 -22.74
C TYR A 166 -8.81 7.25 -21.38
N TRP A 167 -8.17 7.74 -20.30
CA TRP A 167 -8.34 7.16 -18.96
C TRP A 167 -9.77 7.28 -18.43
N PHE A 168 -10.57 8.24 -18.92
CA PHE A 168 -12.01 8.26 -18.64
C PHE A 168 -12.71 7.01 -19.19
N ILE A 169 -12.30 6.56 -20.38
CA ILE A 169 -12.82 5.33 -20.99
C ILE A 169 -12.34 4.11 -20.22
N VAL A 170 -11.06 4.08 -19.80
CA VAL A 170 -10.52 3.02 -18.93
C VAL A 170 -11.35 2.90 -17.64
N ALA A 171 -11.71 4.03 -17.02
CA ALA A 171 -12.54 4.04 -15.81
C ALA A 171 -13.92 3.42 -16.05
N VAL A 172 -14.59 3.76 -17.17
CA VAL A 172 -15.89 3.18 -17.54
C VAL A 172 -15.78 1.68 -17.80
N VAL A 173 -14.81 1.25 -18.62
CA VAL A 173 -14.61 -0.17 -18.96
C VAL A 173 -14.23 -0.98 -17.72
N TYR A 174 -13.42 -0.41 -16.82
CA TYR A 174 -13.10 -1.00 -15.53
C TYR A 174 -14.37 -1.30 -14.71
N VAL A 175 -15.30 -0.34 -14.59
CA VAL A 175 -16.57 -0.55 -13.88
C VAL A 175 -17.39 -1.68 -14.52
N VAL A 176 -17.48 -1.71 -15.84
CA VAL A 176 -18.23 -2.76 -16.55
C VAL A 176 -17.61 -4.14 -16.29
N LEU A 177 -16.29 -4.27 -16.45
CA LEU A 177 -15.59 -5.53 -16.18
C LEU A 177 -15.69 -5.96 -14.71
N ARG A 178 -15.61 -5.02 -13.77
CA ARG A 178 -15.84 -5.26 -12.35
C ARG A 178 -17.22 -5.86 -12.11
N ILE A 179 -18.27 -5.29 -12.68
CA ILE A 179 -19.64 -5.79 -12.55
C ILE A 179 -19.76 -7.19 -13.18
N CYS A 180 -19.17 -7.41 -14.35
CA CYS A 180 -19.18 -8.71 -15.04
C CYS A 180 -18.47 -9.81 -14.24
N LEU A 181 -17.35 -9.50 -13.58
CA LEU A 181 -16.63 -10.42 -12.70
C LEU A 181 -17.46 -10.75 -11.46
N VAL A 182 -18.00 -9.74 -10.77
CA VAL A 182 -18.85 -9.94 -9.57
C VAL A 182 -20.10 -10.76 -9.89
N ARG A 183 -20.75 -10.52 -11.04
CA ARG A 183 -21.90 -11.31 -11.50
C ARG A 183 -21.51 -12.69 -12.03
N GLY A 184 -20.22 -12.97 -12.18
CA GLY A 184 -19.64 -14.17 -12.77
C GLY A 184 -20.16 -14.46 -14.18
N MET A 185 -20.26 -13.42 -15.00
CA MET A 185 -20.51 -13.54 -16.43
C MET A 185 -19.25 -14.10 -17.14
N LEU A 186 -18.07 -13.91 -16.55
CA LEU A 186 -16.76 -14.22 -17.14
C LEU A 186 -16.15 -15.55 -16.66
N ARG A 187 -16.95 -16.63 -16.62
CA ARG A 187 -16.54 -17.94 -16.04
C ARG A 187 -15.62 -18.79 -16.91
N THR A 188 -15.54 -18.51 -18.21
CA THR A 188 -14.70 -19.30 -19.12
C THR A 188 -13.77 -18.37 -19.89
N PRO A 189 -12.58 -18.85 -20.30
CA PRO A 189 -11.68 -18.05 -21.12
C PRO A 189 -12.38 -17.50 -22.37
N GLY A 190 -13.22 -18.31 -23.02
CA GLY A 190 -14.02 -17.88 -24.17
C GLY A 190 -15.00 -16.73 -23.86
N ARG A 191 -15.59 -16.69 -22.66
CA ARG A 191 -16.46 -15.57 -22.24
C ARG A 191 -15.68 -14.30 -21.91
N VAL A 192 -14.47 -14.42 -21.35
CA VAL A 192 -13.56 -13.27 -21.14
C VAL A 192 -13.17 -12.66 -22.48
N VAL A 193 -12.70 -13.50 -23.41
CA VAL A 193 -12.35 -13.09 -24.77
C VAL A 193 -13.55 -12.48 -25.49
N GLY A 194 -14.74 -13.10 -25.37
CA GLY A 194 -15.97 -12.56 -25.93
C GLY A 194 -16.38 -11.20 -25.34
N ALA A 195 -16.21 -11.00 -24.03
CA ALA A 195 -16.50 -9.72 -23.38
C ALA A 195 -15.54 -8.62 -23.83
N VAL A 196 -14.24 -8.92 -23.95
CA VAL A 196 -13.23 -8.00 -24.52
C VAL A 196 -13.62 -7.62 -25.95
N ALA A 197 -14.04 -8.59 -26.78
CA ALA A 197 -14.50 -8.32 -28.13
C ALA A 197 -15.74 -7.39 -28.16
N VAL A 198 -16.76 -7.69 -27.34
CA VAL A 198 -17.98 -6.87 -27.24
C VAL A 198 -17.66 -5.46 -26.75
N LEU A 199 -16.81 -5.32 -25.73
CA LEU A 199 -16.40 -4.01 -25.21
C LEU A 199 -15.60 -3.21 -26.24
N GLY A 200 -14.73 -3.87 -27.01
CA GLY A 200 -14.03 -3.25 -28.14
C GLY A 200 -15.00 -2.70 -29.19
N VAL A 201 -16.01 -3.49 -29.56
CA VAL A 201 -17.07 -3.06 -30.50
C VAL A 201 -17.85 -1.87 -29.95
N LEU A 202 -18.37 -1.97 -28.71
CA LEU A 202 -19.18 -0.92 -28.10
C LEU A 202 -18.39 0.38 -27.93
N THR A 203 -17.13 0.30 -27.53
CA THR A 203 -16.26 1.48 -27.37
C THR A 203 -15.95 2.11 -28.72
N GLY A 204 -15.67 1.30 -29.75
CA GLY A 204 -15.46 1.80 -31.11
C GLY A 204 -16.70 2.51 -31.68
N ILE A 205 -17.90 1.94 -31.48
CA ILE A 205 -19.17 2.57 -31.86
C ILE A 205 -19.37 3.89 -31.12
N ALA A 206 -19.17 3.90 -29.80
CA ALA A 206 -19.36 5.09 -28.97
C ALA A 206 -18.44 6.24 -29.42
N VAL A 207 -17.19 5.94 -29.75
CA VAL A 207 -16.23 6.94 -30.25
C VAL A 207 -16.64 7.44 -31.64
N TRP A 208 -17.05 6.55 -32.55
CA TRP A 208 -17.52 6.96 -33.88
C TRP A 208 -18.72 7.90 -33.78
N ILE A 209 -19.72 7.56 -32.97
CA ILE A 209 -20.91 8.40 -32.76
C ILE A 209 -20.54 9.73 -32.07
N GLY A 210 -19.69 9.68 -31.04
CA GLY A 210 -19.36 10.85 -30.23
C GLY A 210 -18.43 11.85 -30.91
N THR A 211 -17.51 11.39 -31.76
CA THR A 211 -16.50 12.24 -32.41
C THR A 211 -16.77 12.49 -33.90
N GLY A 212 -17.63 11.68 -34.53
CA GLY A 212 -17.87 11.73 -35.98
C GLY A 212 -16.72 11.16 -36.82
N ASN A 213 -15.59 10.78 -36.20
CA ASN A 213 -14.44 10.20 -36.87
C ASN A 213 -14.56 8.69 -36.96
N PRO A 214 -14.10 8.05 -38.06
CA PRO A 214 -13.99 6.60 -38.17
C PRO A 214 -13.34 5.98 -36.93
N ALA A 215 -13.86 4.85 -36.45
CA ALA A 215 -13.37 4.19 -35.23
C ALA A 215 -11.90 3.74 -35.32
N ASP A 216 -11.34 3.71 -36.53
CA ASP A 216 -9.96 3.36 -36.85
C ASP A 216 -9.14 4.53 -37.42
N ALA A 217 -9.72 5.74 -37.50
CA ALA A 217 -8.99 6.93 -37.94
C ALA A 217 -7.74 7.18 -37.07
N PHE A 218 -7.83 6.86 -35.77
CA PHE A 218 -6.71 6.97 -34.84
C PHE A 218 -5.51 6.10 -35.22
N ARG A 219 -5.70 4.95 -35.89
CA ARG A 219 -4.56 4.16 -36.41
C ARG A 219 -3.83 4.87 -37.51
N TYR A 220 -4.54 5.53 -38.42
CA TYR A 220 -3.91 6.30 -39.47
C TYR A 220 -3.17 7.50 -38.90
N GLU A 221 -3.79 8.24 -37.98
CA GLU A 221 -3.18 9.43 -37.40
C GLU A 221 -1.94 9.10 -36.56
N VAL A 222 -2.01 8.03 -35.75
CA VAL A 222 -0.86 7.53 -34.97
C VAL A 222 0.22 6.97 -35.89
N ASN A 223 -0.14 6.16 -36.89
CA ASN A 223 0.85 5.56 -37.81
C ASN A 223 1.47 6.61 -38.76
N ASP A 224 0.74 7.65 -39.17
CA ASP A 224 1.24 8.73 -40.03
C ASP A 224 2.17 9.68 -39.24
N THR A 225 1.86 9.90 -37.96
CA THR A 225 2.76 10.62 -37.04
C THR A 225 3.99 9.76 -36.68
N ALA A 226 3.81 8.45 -36.51
CA ALA A 226 4.90 7.50 -36.26
C ALA A 226 5.77 7.25 -37.50
N ALA A 227 5.24 7.36 -38.73
CA ALA A 227 6.03 7.32 -39.95
C ALA A 227 7.03 8.50 -40.05
N ARG A 228 6.78 9.60 -39.31
CA ARG A 228 7.73 10.72 -39.15
C ARG A 228 8.74 10.47 -38.01
N GLN A 229 8.49 9.49 -37.14
CA GLN A 229 9.40 9.01 -36.08
C GLN A 229 9.99 7.65 -36.47
N ASN A 230 11.10 7.68 -37.20
CA ASN A 230 11.80 6.58 -37.90
C ASN A 230 12.09 5.23 -37.18
N ASP A 231 11.51 4.83 -36.05
CA ASP A 231 12.11 3.71 -35.28
C ASP A 231 11.24 2.84 -34.36
N THR A 232 9.97 2.57 -34.69
CA THR A 232 9.25 1.45 -34.06
C THR A 232 8.53 0.60 -35.10
N GLY A 233 9.23 -0.42 -35.60
CA GLY A 233 8.72 -1.35 -36.61
C GLY A 233 7.56 -2.26 -36.15
N SER A 234 6.68 -1.82 -35.26
CA SER A 234 5.55 -2.56 -34.68
C SER A 234 4.17 -2.06 -35.09
N LEU A 235 4.09 -1.14 -36.06
CA LEU A 235 2.83 -0.57 -36.56
C LEU A 235 1.86 -1.66 -37.03
N ILE A 236 0.71 -1.74 -36.37
CA ILE A 236 -0.42 -2.56 -36.81
C ILE A 236 -1.13 -1.81 -37.92
N THR A 237 -1.04 -2.32 -39.15
CA THR A 237 -1.86 -1.88 -40.27
C THR A 237 -3.27 -2.42 -40.14
N ARG A 238 -4.23 -1.87 -40.92
CA ARG A 238 -5.54 -2.51 -41.06
C ARG A 238 -5.37 -3.98 -41.42
N TYR A 239 -6.09 -4.84 -40.70
CA TYR A 239 -6.15 -6.27 -40.99
C TYR A 239 -7.17 -6.56 -42.09
N ILE A 240 -8.27 -5.80 -42.09
CA ILE A 240 -9.39 -5.97 -43.02
C ILE A 240 -9.72 -4.60 -43.61
N ASP A 241 -9.88 -4.55 -44.93
CA ASP A 241 -10.27 -3.35 -45.66
C ASP A 241 -11.77 -3.37 -45.96
N LEU A 242 -12.56 -2.69 -45.12
CA LEU A 242 -14.02 -2.62 -45.17
C LEU A 242 -14.51 -1.16 -45.00
N PRO A 243 -15.70 -0.79 -45.50
CA PRO A 243 -16.27 0.54 -45.31
C PRO A 243 -16.52 0.88 -43.83
N GLU A 244 -16.41 2.16 -43.49
CA GLU A 244 -16.72 2.67 -42.15
C GLU A 244 -18.25 2.71 -41.90
N PRO A 245 -18.69 2.51 -40.65
CA PRO A 245 -17.90 2.30 -39.42
C PRO A 245 -17.45 0.84 -39.21
N VAL A 246 -17.90 -0.09 -40.06
CA VAL A 246 -17.72 -1.54 -39.87
C VAL A 246 -16.25 -1.93 -39.92
N GLY A 247 -15.51 -1.45 -40.91
CA GLY A 247 -14.07 -1.71 -41.04
C GLY A 247 -13.29 -1.25 -39.81
N GLY A 248 -13.57 -0.04 -39.31
CA GLY A 248 -12.87 0.48 -38.15
C GLY A 248 -13.16 -0.29 -36.87
N ILE A 249 -14.43 -0.61 -36.61
CA ILE A 249 -14.85 -1.41 -35.46
C ILE A 249 -14.19 -2.79 -35.46
N VAL A 250 -14.17 -3.46 -36.63
CA VAL A 250 -13.59 -4.81 -36.76
C VAL A 250 -12.09 -4.78 -36.52
N ASN A 251 -11.36 -3.84 -37.12
CA ASN A 251 -9.91 -3.72 -36.90
C ASN A 251 -9.57 -3.37 -35.45
N THR A 252 -10.35 -2.49 -34.80
CA THR A 252 -10.22 -2.17 -33.37
C THR A 252 -10.41 -3.37 -32.45
N THR A 253 -11.44 -4.15 -32.73
CA THR A 253 -11.75 -5.37 -31.98
C THR A 253 -10.66 -6.43 -32.16
N LEU A 254 -10.23 -6.67 -33.40
CA LEU A 254 -9.22 -7.68 -33.72
C LEU A 254 -7.88 -7.36 -33.07
N THR A 255 -7.45 -6.09 -33.09
CA THR A 255 -6.23 -5.66 -32.41
C THR A 255 -6.28 -5.88 -30.90
N SER A 256 -7.39 -5.51 -30.26
CA SER A 256 -7.59 -5.72 -28.83
C SER A 256 -7.48 -7.21 -28.47
N LEU A 257 -8.05 -8.08 -29.29
CA LEU A 257 -7.93 -9.53 -29.12
C LEU A 257 -6.51 -10.04 -29.34
N LEU A 258 -5.82 -9.51 -30.35
CA LEU A 258 -4.45 -9.90 -30.63
C LEU A 258 -3.49 -9.49 -29.52
N PHE A 259 -3.74 -8.41 -28.75
CA PHE A 259 -2.97 -8.08 -27.54
C PHE A 259 -2.91 -9.20 -26.49
N ILE A 260 -3.92 -10.09 -26.46
CA ILE A 260 -3.92 -11.27 -25.56
C ILE A 260 -2.95 -12.35 -26.08
N ALA A 261 -2.92 -12.56 -27.40
CA ALA A 261 -2.07 -13.55 -28.06
C ALA A 261 -1.38 -12.89 -29.27
N PRO A 262 -0.15 -12.36 -29.11
CA PRO A 262 0.53 -11.44 -30.03
C PRO A 262 1.03 -12.11 -31.32
N LEU A 263 0.14 -12.79 -32.04
CA LEU A 263 0.47 -13.57 -33.23
C LEU A 263 1.26 -12.76 -34.28
N PRO A 264 0.93 -11.48 -34.59
CA PRO A 264 1.70 -10.70 -35.55
C PRO A 264 3.17 -10.49 -35.14
N MET A 265 3.46 -10.33 -33.84
CA MET A 265 4.84 -10.23 -33.36
C MET A 265 5.59 -11.55 -33.52
N LEU A 266 4.94 -12.66 -33.14
CA LEU A 266 5.52 -13.99 -33.24
C LEU A 266 5.84 -14.37 -34.69
N LEU A 267 4.97 -13.97 -35.63
CA LEU A 267 5.14 -14.24 -37.05
C LEU A 267 6.29 -13.47 -37.72
N LYS A 268 6.81 -12.40 -37.10
CA LYS A 268 7.98 -11.68 -37.64
C LYS A 268 9.27 -12.50 -37.57
N ALA A 269 9.28 -13.61 -36.83
CA ALA A 269 10.41 -14.55 -36.68
C ALA A 269 11.76 -13.90 -36.29
N SER A 270 11.76 -12.65 -35.83
CA SER A 270 12.93 -12.00 -35.24
C SER A 270 13.12 -12.50 -33.81
N PRO A 271 14.36 -12.84 -33.40
CA PRO A 271 14.64 -13.27 -32.03
C PRO A 271 14.09 -12.31 -30.96
N TYR A 272 14.17 -11.00 -31.22
CA TYR A 272 13.65 -9.96 -30.33
C TYR A 272 12.12 -10.03 -30.20
N TYR A 273 11.39 -10.08 -31.33
CA TYR A 273 9.93 -10.14 -31.32
C TYR A 273 9.38 -11.48 -30.84
N LEU A 274 10.11 -12.58 -31.02
CA LEU A 274 9.75 -13.89 -30.49
C LEU A 274 9.80 -13.91 -28.97
N VAL A 275 10.87 -13.40 -28.36
CA VAL A 275 11.01 -13.35 -26.89
C VAL A 275 9.91 -12.49 -26.27
N ILE A 276 9.69 -11.28 -26.80
CA ILE A 276 8.65 -10.38 -26.28
C ILE A 276 7.24 -10.96 -26.53
N GLY A 277 7.00 -11.54 -27.70
CA GLY A 277 5.71 -12.14 -28.03
C GLY A 277 5.36 -13.33 -27.12
N ILE A 278 6.32 -14.22 -26.83
CA ILE A 278 6.11 -15.35 -25.91
C ILE A 278 5.77 -14.85 -24.51
N LEU A 279 6.52 -13.85 -24.03
CA LEU A 279 6.30 -13.24 -22.74
C LEU A 279 4.89 -12.64 -22.61
N PHE A 280 4.44 -11.88 -23.61
CA PHE A 280 3.09 -11.32 -23.66
C PHE A 280 2.03 -12.41 -23.60
N ALA A 281 2.20 -13.45 -24.43
CA ALA A 281 1.27 -14.57 -24.44
C ALA A 281 1.16 -15.21 -23.05
N VAL A 282 2.28 -15.45 -22.37
CA VAL A 282 2.28 -16.04 -21.01
C VAL A 282 1.56 -15.13 -20.01
N LEU A 283 1.87 -13.84 -19.98
CA LEU A 283 1.25 -12.87 -19.06
C LEU A 283 -0.28 -12.82 -19.23
N TRP A 284 -0.75 -12.61 -20.46
CA TRP A 284 -2.16 -12.39 -20.73
C TRP A 284 -3.00 -13.65 -20.67
N ILE A 285 -2.49 -14.79 -21.17
CA ILE A 285 -3.18 -16.07 -21.04
C ILE A 285 -3.35 -16.41 -19.55
N SER A 286 -2.34 -16.11 -18.72
CA SER A 286 -2.43 -16.32 -17.28
C SER A 286 -3.48 -15.44 -16.63
N LEU A 287 -3.54 -14.15 -17.00
CA LEU A 287 -4.59 -13.23 -16.50
C LEU A 287 -6.00 -13.66 -16.93
N VAL A 288 -6.19 -14.05 -18.18
CA VAL A 288 -7.49 -14.52 -18.69
C VAL A 288 -7.94 -15.79 -17.97
N ARG A 289 -7.00 -16.72 -17.69
CA ARG A 289 -7.29 -17.90 -16.87
C ARG A 289 -7.64 -17.52 -15.43
N ALA A 290 -6.94 -16.56 -14.85
CA ALA A 290 -7.24 -16.05 -13.51
C ALA A 290 -8.64 -15.42 -13.44
N ALA A 291 -9.01 -14.63 -14.45
CA ALA A 291 -10.35 -14.06 -14.60
C ALA A 291 -11.42 -15.15 -14.65
N ALA A 292 -11.20 -16.20 -15.47
CA ALA A 292 -12.14 -17.31 -15.62
C ALA A 292 -12.34 -18.13 -14.33
N ARG A 293 -11.26 -18.32 -13.56
CA ARG A 293 -11.27 -19.11 -12.31
C ARG A 293 -11.68 -18.32 -11.07
N SER A 294 -11.94 -17.02 -11.18
CA SER A 294 -12.30 -16.14 -10.05
C SER A 294 -13.50 -16.62 -9.22
N ARG A 295 -14.34 -17.50 -9.75
CA ARG A 295 -15.58 -18.00 -9.11
C ARG A 295 -15.65 -19.52 -8.91
N GLU A 296 -14.58 -20.28 -9.19
CA GLU A 296 -14.57 -21.72 -8.85
C GLU A 296 -14.56 -21.86 -7.31
N VAL A 297 -15.70 -22.29 -6.78
CA VAL A 297 -15.97 -22.50 -5.36
C VAL A 297 -16.33 -23.96 -5.20
N THR A 298 -15.41 -24.64 -4.53
CA THR A 298 -15.56 -25.80 -3.66
C THR A 298 -16.81 -25.66 -2.77
N THR A 299 -17.30 -26.76 -2.21
CA THR A 299 -18.56 -26.92 -1.47
C THR A 299 -18.84 -26.00 -0.25
N THR A 300 -18.06 -24.94 -0.03
CA THR A 300 -18.14 -23.98 1.08
C THR A 300 -18.28 -22.52 0.63
N GLY A 301 -19.36 -22.19 -0.11
CA GLY A 301 -19.86 -20.80 -0.28
C GLY A 301 -18.97 -19.81 -1.08
N PRO A 302 -19.56 -18.78 -1.72
CA PRO A 302 -18.80 -17.85 -2.56
C PRO A 302 -17.91 -16.92 -1.72
N THR A 303 -16.61 -17.19 -1.68
CA THR A 303 -15.62 -16.19 -1.25
C THR A 303 -15.50 -15.14 -2.36
N ASP A 304 -16.28 -14.06 -2.26
CA ASP A 304 -16.22 -12.88 -3.14
C ASP A 304 -14.87 -12.18 -2.97
N ASP A 305 -13.85 -12.65 -3.69
CA ASP A 305 -12.50 -12.10 -3.64
C ASP A 305 -12.43 -10.82 -4.48
N ARG A 306 -12.99 -9.77 -3.89
CA ARG A 306 -13.11 -8.46 -4.51
C ARG A 306 -11.76 -7.88 -4.92
N LEU A 307 -10.65 -8.30 -4.30
CA LEU A 307 -9.29 -7.87 -4.63
C LEU A 307 -8.85 -8.47 -5.96
N LEU A 308 -9.02 -9.79 -6.14
CA LEU A 308 -8.78 -10.48 -7.41
C LEU A 308 -9.52 -9.78 -8.55
N HIS A 309 -10.79 -9.46 -8.34
CA HIS A 309 -11.58 -8.76 -9.34
C HIS A 309 -10.99 -7.37 -9.71
N ARG A 310 -10.29 -6.66 -8.80
CA ARG A 310 -9.66 -5.35 -9.11
C ARG A 310 -8.42 -5.56 -9.97
N PHE A 311 -7.58 -6.50 -9.53
CA PHE A 311 -6.33 -6.86 -10.19
C PHE A 311 -6.56 -7.46 -11.59
N VAL A 312 -7.74 -8.02 -11.84
CA VAL A 312 -8.15 -8.50 -13.17
C VAL A 312 -8.81 -7.41 -14.01
N ALA A 313 -9.76 -6.65 -13.45
CA ALA A 313 -10.56 -5.72 -14.24
C ALA A 313 -9.75 -4.57 -14.84
N LEU A 314 -8.80 -4.01 -14.09
CA LEU A 314 -8.06 -2.82 -14.52
C LEU A 314 -7.11 -3.11 -15.70
N PRO A 315 -6.25 -4.15 -15.67
CA PRO A 315 -5.41 -4.47 -16.82
C PRO A 315 -6.22 -4.86 -18.07
N LEU A 316 -7.36 -5.57 -17.90
CA LEU A 316 -8.25 -5.89 -19.02
C LEU A 316 -8.91 -4.64 -19.62
N ALA A 317 -9.34 -3.69 -18.78
CA ALA A 317 -9.89 -2.42 -19.25
C ALA A 317 -8.86 -1.63 -20.04
N PHE A 318 -7.63 -1.57 -19.52
CA PHE A 318 -6.51 -0.90 -20.19
C PHE A 318 -6.21 -1.53 -21.55
N LEU A 319 -6.17 -2.87 -21.65
CA LEU A 319 -5.93 -3.57 -22.91
C LEU A 319 -6.96 -3.25 -24.00
N VAL A 320 -8.25 -3.18 -23.64
CA VAL A 320 -9.32 -2.79 -24.59
C VAL A 320 -9.10 -1.38 -25.12
N VAL A 321 -8.76 -0.43 -24.24
CA VAL A 321 -8.56 0.97 -24.61
C VAL A 321 -7.27 1.15 -25.44
N GLN A 322 -6.21 0.42 -25.10
CA GLN A 322 -4.95 0.46 -25.85
C GLN A 322 -5.13 0.00 -27.30
N GLY A 323 -5.99 -1.01 -27.54
CA GLY A 323 -6.34 -1.48 -28.88
C GLY A 323 -7.01 -0.43 -29.78
N LEU A 324 -7.58 0.63 -29.18
CA LEU A 324 -8.30 1.71 -29.87
C LEU A 324 -7.43 2.94 -30.11
N PHE A 325 -6.69 3.42 -29.11
CA PHE A 325 -5.97 4.70 -29.19
C PHE A 325 -4.49 4.59 -29.57
N GLU A 326 -3.81 3.52 -29.13
CA GLU A 326 -2.37 3.33 -29.40
C GLU A 326 -2.08 1.85 -29.70
N PRO A 327 -2.52 1.35 -30.87
CA PRO A 327 -2.38 -0.05 -31.25
C PRO A 327 -0.97 -0.36 -31.75
N ASP A 328 -0.01 -0.19 -30.84
CA ASP A 328 1.40 -0.48 -31.04
C ASP A 328 1.91 -1.39 -29.92
N TRP A 329 2.69 -2.40 -30.28
CA TRP A 329 3.20 -3.39 -29.34
C TRP A 329 4.26 -2.85 -28.38
N GLY A 330 5.12 -1.94 -28.87
CA GLY A 330 6.12 -1.27 -28.05
C GLY A 330 5.49 -0.31 -27.06
N SER A 331 4.54 0.51 -27.52
CA SER A 331 3.78 1.42 -26.66
C SER A 331 2.91 0.66 -25.65
N ALA A 332 2.20 -0.38 -26.09
CA ALA A 332 1.38 -1.22 -25.21
C ALA A 332 2.20 -1.82 -24.07
N LEU A 333 3.39 -2.35 -24.34
CA LEU A 333 4.27 -2.89 -23.31
C LEU A 333 4.75 -1.82 -22.33
N ARG A 334 5.19 -0.67 -22.85
CA ARG A 334 5.64 0.47 -22.04
C ARG A 334 4.54 0.89 -21.07
N HIS A 335 3.34 1.14 -21.58
CA HIS A 335 2.19 1.55 -20.78
C HIS A 335 1.62 0.47 -19.85
N LEU A 336 1.85 -0.81 -20.16
CA LEU A 336 1.46 -1.89 -19.29
C LEU A 336 2.42 -2.10 -18.12
N THR A 337 3.66 -1.59 -18.22
CA THR A 337 4.71 -1.79 -17.21
C THR A 337 4.22 -1.49 -15.79
N PRO A 338 3.51 -0.37 -15.52
CA PRO A 338 2.93 -0.09 -14.20
C PRO A 338 1.85 -1.08 -13.74
N LEU A 339 1.16 -1.75 -14.67
CA LEU A 339 0.06 -2.68 -14.42
C LEU A 339 0.51 -4.14 -14.22
N LEU A 340 1.75 -4.47 -14.62
CA LEU A 340 2.32 -5.81 -14.46
C LEU A 340 2.26 -6.37 -13.02
N PRO A 341 2.53 -5.57 -11.97
CA PRO A 341 2.32 -6.00 -10.58
C PRO A 341 0.92 -6.54 -10.31
N LEU A 342 -0.12 -5.89 -10.83
CA LEU A 342 -1.51 -6.30 -10.62
C LEU A 342 -1.79 -7.65 -11.31
N LEU A 343 -1.24 -7.86 -12.52
CA LEU A 343 -1.32 -9.16 -13.21
C LEU A 343 -0.72 -10.27 -12.36
N VAL A 344 0.49 -10.07 -11.83
CA VAL A 344 1.17 -11.05 -10.98
C VAL A 344 0.31 -11.38 -9.75
N GLY A 345 -0.23 -10.34 -9.10
CA GLY A 345 -1.11 -10.53 -7.94
C GLY A 345 -2.37 -11.34 -8.25
N ALA A 346 -3.01 -11.09 -9.41
CA ALA A 346 -4.17 -11.86 -9.84
C ALA A 346 -3.85 -13.34 -10.08
N VAL A 347 -2.71 -13.61 -10.73
CA VAL A 347 -2.29 -14.98 -11.05
C VAL A 347 -1.92 -15.77 -9.78
N ASP A 348 -1.21 -15.14 -8.84
CA ASP A 348 -0.83 -15.78 -7.56
C ASP A 348 -2.06 -16.15 -6.71
N LEU A 349 -3.03 -15.22 -6.59
CA LEU A 349 -4.28 -15.46 -5.85
C LEU A 349 -5.06 -16.68 -6.38
N VAL A 350 -5.04 -16.90 -7.69
CA VAL A 350 -5.73 -18.04 -8.31
C VAL A 350 -4.92 -19.33 -8.19
N ALA A 351 -3.60 -19.28 -8.29
CA ALA A 351 -2.74 -20.47 -8.21
C ALA A 351 -2.87 -21.19 -6.85
N ARG A 352 -2.92 -20.44 -5.74
CA ARG A 352 -3.07 -21.00 -4.39
C ARG A 352 -4.30 -21.88 -4.21
N ARG A 353 -5.40 -21.53 -4.89
CA ARG A 353 -6.66 -22.27 -4.79
C ARG A 353 -6.59 -23.67 -5.41
N SER A 354 -5.61 -23.92 -6.27
CA SER A 354 -5.43 -25.25 -6.90
C SER A 354 -4.60 -26.23 -6.09
N THR A 355 -3.93 -25.77 -5.02
CA THR A 355 -3.06 -26.59 -4.16
C THR A 355 -3.70 -27.01 -2.84
N ASP A 356 -4.86 -26.46 -2.49
CA ASP A 356 -5.60 -26.89 -1.29
C ASP A 356 -6.30 -28.23 -1.54
N PRO A 357 -6.04 -29.28 -0.73
CA PRO A 357 -6.73 -30.56 -0.87
C PRO A 357 -8.23 -30.39 -0.57
N PRO A 358 -9.12 -31.07 -1.32
CA PRO A 358 -10.53 -31.08 -0.99
C PRO A 358 -10.71 -31.68 0.41
N GLY A 359 -11.30 -30.92 1.33
CA GLY A 359 -11.62 -31.40 2.67
C GLY A 359 -12.52 -32.64 2.64
N PRO A 360 -12.50 -33.45 3.71
CA PRO A 360 -13.28 -34.69 3.76
C PRO A 360 -14.77 -34.39 3.56
N VAL A 361 -15.35 -35.03 2.55
CA VAL A 361 -16.78 -34.96 2.24
C VAL A 361 -17.52 -35.66 3.38
N ALA A 362 -18.27 -34.90 4.19
CA ALA A 362 -19.18 -35.47 5.16
C ALA A 362 -20.22 -36.34 4.43
N PRO A 363 -20.51 -37.58 4.88
CA PRO A 363 -21.50 -38.43 4.26
C PRO A 363 -22.88 -37.76 4.36
N SER A 364 -23.58 -37.69 3.23
CA SER A 364 -24.93 -37.14 3.15
C SER A 364 -25.92 -38.09 3.85
N ASP A 365 -26.40 -37.69 5.03
CA ASP A 365 -27.47 -38.41 5.71
C ASP A 365 -28.78 -38.32 4.93
N THR A 366 -29.27 -39.51 4.56
CA THR A 366 -30.58 -39.74 3.97
C THR A 366 -31.68 -39.48 4.99
N LEU A 367 -32.60 -38.58 4.63
CA LEU A 367 -33.79 -38.21 5.39
C LEU A 367 -34.70 -39.42 5.68
N THR A 368 -35.07 -39.60 6.95
CA THR A 368 -36.32 -40.27 7.35
C THR A 368 -37.18 -39.29 8.16
N PRO A 369 -38.51 -39.26 7.99
CA PRO A 369 -39.36 -38.33 8.72
C PRO A 369 -39.83 -38.94 10.05
N ARG A 370 -39.65 -38.23 11.18
CA ARG A 370 -40.34 -38.54 12.45
C ARG A 370 -41.29 -37.42 12.85
N SER A 371 -42.50 -37.83 13.22
CA SER A 371 -43.59 -37.02 13.74
C SER A 371 -43.43 -36.69 15.22
N ALA A 372 -43.85 -35.46 15.58
CA ALA A 372 -44.45 -34.95 16.82
C ALA A 372 -44.28 -35.71 18.16
N SER A 373 -43.78 -35.02 19.20
CA SER A 373 -44.60 -34.39 20.28
C SER A 373 -43.81 -33.97 21.55
N ARG A 374 -44.16 -32.79 22.11
CA ARG A 374 -43.98 -32.27 23.51
C ARG A 374 -42.61 -31.67 23.96
N PRO A 375 -42.57 -30.80 25.00
CA PRO A 375 -42.88 -29.36 24.92
C PRO A 375 -41.74 -28.44 25.41
N GLY A 376 -41.74 -27.18 24.97
CA GLY A 376 -41.20 -26.03 25.71
C GLY A 376 -39.69 -25.97 25.99
N LYS A 377 -38.83 -26.06 24.96
CA LYS A 377 -37.46 -25.51 25.07
C LYS A 377 -37.51 -24.01 24.78
N THR A 378 -37.17 -23.21 25.79
CA THR A 378 -36.75 -21.81 25.63
C THR A 378 -35.67 -21.79 24.57
N THR A 379 -36.05 -21.41 23.36
CA THR A 379 -35.12 -21.32 22.24
C THR A 379 -34.34 -20.05 22.49
N MET A 380 -33.12 -20.16 23.02
CA MET A 380 -32.13 -19.11 22.85
C MET A 380 -32.05 -18.88 21.35
N THR A 381 -32.54 -17.72 20.90
CA THR A 381 -32.16 -17.16 19.61
C THR A 381 -30.66 -16.95 19.68
N THR A 382 -29.89 -17.94 19.24
CA THR A 382 -28.58 -17.71 18.65
C THR A 382 -28.81 -16.74 17.51
N GLN A 383 -28.57 -15.46 17.78
CA GLN A 383 -28.50 -14.47 16.72
C GLN A 383 -27.48 -14.98 15.72
N THR A 384 -27.98 -15.34 14.56
CA THR A 384 -27.20 -15.58 13.36
C THR A 384 -26.24 -14.39 13.21
N PRO A 385 -24.94 -14.62 12.95
CA PRO A 385 -23.98 -13.53 12.88
C PRO A 385 -24.47 -12.52 11.87
N THR A 386 -24.73 -11.29 12.33
CA THR A 386 -24.93 -10.17 11.41
C THR A 386 -23.71 -10.12 10.49
N PRO A 387 -23.90 -10.10 9.16
CA PRO A 387 -22.78 -10.01 8.23
C PRO A 387 -21.98 -8.77 8.60
N SER A 388 -20.68 -8.98 8.86
CA SER A 388 -19.72 -7.96 9.27
C SER A 388 -20.05 -6.57 8.70
N ALA A 389 -20.47 -5.66 9.58
CA ALA A 389 -20.52 -4.25 9.25
C ALA A 389 -19.14 -3.88 8.70
N GLY A 390 -19.09 -3.51 7.41
CA GLY A 390 -17.84 -3.42 6.65
C GLY A 390 -16.78 -2.67 7.44
N ARG A 391 -15.66 -3.33 7.74
CA ARG A 391 -14.49 -2.71 8.38
C ARG A 391 -14.26 -1.35 7.73
N ASN A 392 -14.33 -0.28 8.52
CA ASN A 392 -13.89 1.04 8.10
C ASN A 392 -12.38 0.98 7.94
N VAL A 393 -11.94 0.49 6.79
CA VAL A 393 -10.53 0.19 6.56
C VAL A 393 -9.70 1.49 6.57
N LEU A 394 -10.33 2.63 6.27
CA LEU A 394 -9.73 3.94 6.50
C LEU A 394 -9.29 4.09 7.97
N ALA A 395 -10.15 3.72 8.93
CA ALA A 395 -9.82 3.74 10.35
C ALA A 395 -8.73 2.73 10.71
N THR A 396 -8.62 1.62 9.97
CA THR A 396 -7.52 0.65 10.12
C THR A 396 -6.18 1.25 9.63
N TYR A 397 -6.15 1.87 8.45
CA TYR A 397 -4.95 2.52 7.90
C TYR A 397 -4.53 3.75 8.72
N LEU A 398 -5.48 4.60 9.10
CA LEU A 398 -5.25 5.70 10.04
C LEU A 398 -4.76 5.18 11.40
N GLY A 399 -5.25 4.01 11.82
CA GLY A 399 -4.77 3.32 13.02
C GLY A 399 -3.29 2.91 12.91
N HIS A 400 -2.89 2.34 11.78
CA HIS A 400 -1.48 2.01 11.51
C HIS A 400 -0.61 3.26 11.43
N LEU A 401 -1.07 4.30 10.75
CA LEU A 401 -0.35 5.57 10.61
C LEU A 401 -0.19 6.27 11.97
N ARG A 402 -1.23 6.25 12.81
CA ARG A 402 -1.18 6.77 14.19
C ARG A 402 -0.22 5.98 15.08
N ARG A 403 -0.16 4.66 14.91
CA ARG A 403 0.73 3.78 15.69
C ARG A 403 2.20 3.96 15.30
N TRP A 404 2.45 4.12 14.01
CA TRP A 404 3.78 4.21 13.41
C TRP A 404 4.11 5.64 12.94
N TRP A 405 3.52 6.65 13.59
CA TRP A 405 3.63 8.07 13.21
C TRP A 405 5.09 8.56 13.18
N TRP A 406 5.96 7.95 13.98
CA TRP A 406 7.39 8.28 14.02
C TRP A 406 8.11 8.01 12.69
N PHE A 407 7.61 7.11 11.83
CA PHE A 407 8.14 6.95 10.47
C PHE A 407 7.90 8.19 9.60
N LEU A 408 6.80 8.93 9.82
CA LEU A 408 6.55 10.20 9.13
C LEU A 408 7.58 11.25 9.54
N VAL A 409 7.89 11.32 10.85
CA VAL A 409 8.88 12.25 11.39
C VAL A 409 10.28 11.92 10.89
N ILE A 410 10.68 10.65 10.97
CA ILE A 410 11.97 10.20 10.44
C ILE A 410 12.05 10.49 8.94
N GLY A 411 10.99 10.18 8.18
CA GLY A 411 10.89 10.50 6.77
C GLY A 411 11.09 11.99 6.51
N LEU A 412 10.35 12.86 7.19
CA LEU A 412 10.45 14.31 7.04
C LEU A 412 11.85 14.84 7.38
N VAL A 413 12.47 14.36 8.46
CA VAL A 413 13.83 14.78 8.88
C VAL A 413 14.89 14.30 7.89
N ILE A 414 14.86 13.03 7.50
CA ILE A 414 15.79 12.47 6.50
C ILE A 414 15.63 13.20 5.18
N GLY A 415 14.39 13.42 4.73
CA GLY A 415 14.11 14.15 3.50
C GLY A 415 14.60 15.58 3.51
N GLY A 416 14.40 16.29 4.63
CA GLY A 416 14.92 17.65 4.80
C GLY A 416 16.45 17.70 4.80
N LEU A 417 17.11 16.77 5.48
CA LEU A 417 18.57 16.66 5.51
C LEU A 417 19.15 16.29 4.13
N LEU A 418 18.52 15.36 3.42
CA LEU A 418 18.90 14.99 2.06
C LEU A 418 18.71 16.16 1.08
N GLY A 419 17.57 16.86 1.17
CA GLY A 419 17.31 18.06 0.37
C GLY A 419 18.29 19.19 0.65
N TRP A 420 18.63 19.42 1.92
CA TRP A 420 19.64 20.40 2.31
C TRP A 420 21.05 19.99 1.84
N GLY A 421 21.44 18.74 2.05
CA GLY A 421 22.74 18.21 1.64
C GLY A 421 22.93 18.23 0.13
N ALA A 422 21.91 17.82 -0.64
CA ALA A 422 21.90 17.92 -2.09
C ALA A 422 22.06 19.39 -2.53
N SER A 423 21.36 20.31 -1.87
CA SER A 423 21.48 21.74 -2.15
C SER A 423 22.85 22.32 -1.77
N ALA A 424 23.51 21.80 -0.73
CA ALA A 424 24.84 22.23 -0.32
C ALA A 424 25.94 21.75 -1.28
N LEU A 425 25.71 20.65 -2.00
CA LEU A 425 26.64 20.08 -2.98
C LEU A 425 26.48 20.69 -4.38
N MET A 426 25.37 21.38 -4.66
CA MET A 426 25.11 22.02 -5.95
C MET A 426 25.88 23.34 -6.10
N ALA A 427 26.42 23.58 -7.30
CA ALA A 427 27.11 24.83 -7.60
C ALA A 427 26.13 26.02 -7.57
N THR A 428 26.51 27.09 -6.88
CA THR A 428 25.74 28.34 -6.87
C THR A 428 25.74 28.98 -8.25
N LYS A 429 24.55 29.37 -8.74
CA LYS A 429 24.38 30.15 -9.97
C LYS A 429 23.63 31.43 -9.66
N TYR A 430 23.97 32.47 -10.41
CA TYR A 430 23.39 33.80 -10.35
C TYR A 430 22.71 34.09 -11.68
N THR A 431 21.53 34.69 -11.64
CA THR A 431 20.79 35.11 -12.84
C THR A 431 20.69 36.63 -12.85
N ALA A 432 21.16 37.27 -13.91
CA ALA A 432 20.94 38.69 -14.16
C ALA A 432 20.06 38.86 -15.40
N THR A 433 19.22 39.89 -15.42
CA THR A 433 18.22 40.08 -16.48
C THR A 433 18.28 41.49 -17.04
N ALA A 434 18.51 41.61 -18.34
CA ALA A 434 18.34 42.86 -19.08
C ALA A 434 17.01 42.81 -19.85
N GLN A 435 16.34 43.96 -20.01
CA GLN A 435 15.05 44.04 -20.69
C GLN A 435 15.14 44.88 -21.95
N LEU A 436 14.56 44.37 -23.03
CA LEU A 436 14.45 45.02 -24.32
C LEU A 436 12.98 45.24 -24.67
N TYR A 437 12.66 46.43 -25.16
CA TYR A 437 11.35 46.80 -25.67
C TYR A 437 11.34 46.75 -27.19
N VAL A 438 10.35 46.09 -27.78
CA VAL A 438 10.14 45.99 -29.23
C VAL A 438 9.11 47.03 -29.68
N GLY A 439 9.53 48.02 -30.47
CA GLY A 439 8.65 49.10 -30.93
C GLY A 439 8.91 49.52 -32.36
N THR A 440 7.87 49.98 -33.07
CA THR A 440 8.02 50.54 -34.43
C THR A 440 8.34 52.03 -34.38
N ALA A 441 9.35 52.48 -35.11
CA ALA A 441 9.66 53.90 -35.22
C ALA A 441 8.69 54.59 -36.20
N GLY A 442 7.97 55.62 -35.72
CA GLY A 442 7.30 56.60 -36.59
C GLY A 442 5.92 56.23 -37.15
N ALA A 443 4.94 55.93 -36.28
CA ALA A 443 3.54 55.85 -36.72
C ALA A 443 2.98 57.25 -37.01
N THR A 444 2.53 57.49 -38.25
CA THR A 444 1.93 58.78 -38.67
C THR A 444 0.40 58.74 -38.71
N SER A 445 -0.21 57.57 -38.53
CA SER A 445 -1.66 57.37 -38.43
C SER A 445 -2.04 56.37 -37.32
N SER A 446 -3.27 56.44 -36.81
CA SER A 446 -3.80 55.54 -35.77
C SER A 446 -3.85 54.07 -36.23
N SER A 447 -4.08 53.82 -37.53
CA SER A 447 -4.04 52.49 -38.13
C SER A 447 -2.62 51.91 -38.19
N ASP A 448 -1.61 52.75 -38.46
CA ASP A 448 -0.21 52.30 -38.50
C ASP A 448 0.32 51.99 -37.10
N ALA A 449 -0.13 52.72 -36.08
CA ALA A 449 0.19 52.42 -34.69
C ALA A 449 -0.38 51.06 -34.24
N TYR A 450 -1.62 50.74 -34.62
CA TYR A 450 -2.25 49.46 -34.30
C TYR A 450 -1.57 48.29 -35.02
N ASN A 451 -1.30 48.44 -36.33
CA ASN A 451 -0.60 47.43 -37.12
C ASN A 451 0.86 47.25 -36.67
N GLY A 452 1.53 48.34 -36.28
CA GLY A 452 2.89 48.32 -35.75
C GLY A 452 2.99 47.58 -34.41
N ALA A 453 2.02 47.79 -33.50
CA ALA A 453 1.96 47.07 -32.23
C ALA A 453 1.75 45.55 -32.43
N MET A 454 0.82 45.17 -33.32
CA MET A 454 0.56 43.76 -33.65
C MET A 454 1.76 43.10 -34.35
N LEU A 455 2.47 43.83 -35.21
CA LEU A 455 3.69 43.35 -35.86
C LEU A 455 4.83 43.16 -34.86
N SER A 456 5.06 44.12 -33.96
CA SER A 456 6.04 43.99 -32.88
C SER A 456 5.74 42.77 -32.01
N GLN A 457 4.48 42.56 -31.63
CA GLN A 457 4.08 41.39 -30.83
C GLN A 457 4.35 40.06 -31.56
N LYS A 458 4.11 40.00 -32.88
CA LYS A 458 4.40 38.81 -33.70
C LYS A 458 5.90 38.57 -33.92
N GLN A 459 6.71 39.62 -33.96
CA GLN A 459 8.16 39.50 -34.21
C GLN A 459 9.00 39.22 -32.95
N VAL A 460 8.46 39.47 -31.75
CA VAL A 460 9.11 39.12 -30.47
C VAL A 460 9.61 37.67 -30.47
N GLY A 461 8.82 36.71 -30.94
CA GLY A 461 9.22 35.31 -31.03
C GLY A 461 10.41 35.08 -31.97
N SER A 462 10.44 35.74 -33.14
CA SER A 462 11.56 35.66 -34.09
C SER A 462 12.84 36.27 -33.52
N TYR A 463 12.74 37.36 -32.76
CA TYR A 463 13.89 37.98 -32.10
C TYR A 463 14.42 37.15 -30.92
N VAL A 464 13.54 36.47 -30.16
CA VAL A 464 13.95 35.50 -29.14
C VAL A 464 14.70 34.31 -29.75
N GLU A 465 14.25 33.79 -30.90
CA GLU A 465 15.00 32.73 -31.61
C GLU A 465 16.35 33.22 -32.13
N MET A 466 16.41 34.43 -32.67
CA MET A 466 17.65 35.06 -33.10
C MET A 466 18.61 35.27 -31.92
N ALA A 467 18.09 35.55 -30.73
CA ALA A 467 18.87 35.69 -29.51
C ALA A 467 19.48 34.37 -29.01
N LYS A 468 18.99 33.21 -29.47
CA LYS A 468 19.61 31.90 -29.19
C LYS A 468 20.72 31.55 -30.17
N SER A 469 20.95 32.38 -31.20
CA SER A 469 21.90 32.04 -32.26
C SER A 469 23.35 32.02 -31.75
N PRO A 470 24.20 31.11 -32.28
CA PRO A 470 25.65 31.13 -31.99
C PRO A 470 26.32 32.46 -32.36
N THR A 471 25.75 33.19 -33.31
CA THR A 471 26.23 34.50 -33.74
C THR A 471 26.12 35.53 -32.63
N LEU A 472 25.04 35.53 -31.85
CA LEU A 472 24.93 36.43 -30.69
C LEU A 472 25.98 36.07 -29.64
N ALA A 473 26.12 34.78 -29.32
CA ALA A 473 27.10 34.31 -28.34
C ALA A 473 28.54 34.70 -28.71
N ASN A 474 28.92 34.60 -29.99
CA ASN A 474 30.22 35.07 -30.47
C ASN A 474 30.40 36.59 -30.32
N ARG A 475 29.37 37.39 -30.68
CA ARG A 475 29.44 38.85 -30.50
C ARG A 475 29.60 39.24 -29.02
N VAL A 476 28.99 38.51 -28.10
CA VAL A 476 29.15 38.73 -26.65
C VAL A 476 30.55 38.33 -26.17
N ILE A 477 31.13 37.25 -26.71
CA ILE A 477 32.51 36.86 -26.44
C ILE A 477 33.48 37.95 -26.89
N ASP A 478 33.31 38.47 -28.11
CA ASP A 478 34.18 39.49 -28.69
C ASP A 478 34.06 40.84 -27.95
N ASP A 479 32.85 41.20 -27.50
CA ASP A 479 32.58 42.45 -26.77
C ASP A 479 33.15 42.45 -25.34
N LEU A 480 33.10 41.30 -24.67
CA LEU A 480 33.52 41.14 -23.27
C LEU A 480 34.91 40.49 -23.10
N ASP A 481 35.59 40.15 -24.21
CA ASP A 481 36.89 39.44 -24.24
C ASP A 481 36.89 38.16 -23.37
N LEU A 482 35.86 37.33 -23.55
CA LEU A 482 35.65 36.14 -22.71
C LEU A 482 36.46 34.93 -23.19
N ASP A 483 37.25 34.36 -22.29
CA ASP A 483 38.00 33.11 -22.52
C ASP A 483 37.08 31.87 -22.37
N LYS A 484 36.02 31.80 -23.19
CA LYS A 484 34.96 30.78 -23.18
C LYS A 484 34.57 30.37 -24.60
N SER A 485 34.07 29.14 -24.75
CA SER A 485 33.56 28.70 -26.05
C SER A 485 32.20 29.34 -26.37
N THR A 486 31.87 29.42 -27.67
CA THR A 486 30.55 29.88 -28.13
C THR A 486 29.41 29.10 -27.49
N GLY A 487 29.56 27.78 -27.34
CA GLY A 487 28.55 26.92 -26.71
C GLY A 487 28.36 27.21 -25.22
N ASP A 488 29.44 27.55 -24.51
CA ASP A 488 29.35 27.90 -23.08
C ASP A 488 28.58 29.21 -22.88
N VAL A 489 28.89 30.24 -23.67
CA VAL A 489 28.20 31.55 -23.58
C VAL A 489 26.77 31.45 -24.09
N GLN A 490 26.52 30.68 -25.14
CA GLN A 490 25.17 30.38 -25.61
C GLN A 490 24.34 29.69 -24.52
N GLY A 491 24.93 28.77 -23.76
CA GLY A 491 24.29 28.12 -22.62
C GLY A 491 24.09 29.05 -21.40
N MET A 492 24.81 30.17 -21.32
CA MET A 492 24.59 31.18 -20.28
C MET A 492 23.39 32.08 -20.60
N ILE A 493 23.09 32.32 -21.87
CA ILE A 493 22.05 33.26 -22.31
C ILE A 493 20.74 32.53 -22.55
N THR A 494 19.73 32.84 -21.75
CA THR A 494 18.36 32.33 -21.92
C THR A 494 17.44 33.50 -22.26
N PRO A 495 17.16 33.75 -23.55
CA PRO A 495 16.22 34.79 -23.95
C PRO A 495 14.78 34.31 -23.74
N ALA A 496 13.95 35.17 -23.17
CA ALA A 496 12.54 34.93 -22.92
C ALA A 496 11.68 36.11 -23.39
N ALA A 497 10.43 35.83 -23.77
CA ALA A 497 9.44 36.88 -24.05
C ALA A 497 8.38 36.86 -22.95
N ARG A 498 7.99 38.04 -22.45
CA ARG A 498 6.83 38.12 -21.57
C ARG A 498 5.56 37.96 -22.39
N LYS A 499 4.72 37.00 -21.99
CA LYS A 499 3.44 36.67 -22.63
C LYS A 499 2.58 37.92 -22.83
N ASP A 500 1.99 38.06 -24.01
CA ASP A 500 1.13 39.17 -24.41
C ASP A 500 1.78 40.57 -24.30
N THR A 501 3.11 40.64 -24.30
CA THR A 501 3.87 41.90 -24.28
C THR A 501 4.87 42.01 -25.43
N VAL A 502 5.39 43.22 -25.63
CA VAL A 502 6.51 43.51 -26.53
C VAL A 502 7.85 43.59 -25.78
N ILE A 503 7.97 42.88 -24.65
CA ILE A 503 9.16 42.89 -23.80
C ILE A 503 9.90 41.56 -23.98
N ILE A 504 11.18 41.66 -24.29
CA ILE A 504 12.14 40.56 -24.33
C ILE A 504 13.04 40.67 -23.10
N GLU A 505 13.19 39.57 -22.36
CA GLU A 505 14.08 39.45 -21.22
C GLU A 505 15.30 38.63 -21.62
N MET A 506 16.48 39.18 -21.40
CA MET A 506 17.76 38.53 -21.64
C MET A 506 18.29 38.07 -20.30
N HIS A 507 18.05 36.80 -19.95
CA HIS A 507 18.61 36.21 -18.74
C HIS A 507 20.00 35.68 -19.02
N ALA A 508 20.97 36.02 -18.19
CA ALA A 508 22.29 35.42 -18.21
C ALA A 508 22.54 34.69 -16.89
N VAL A 509 22.97 33.43 -16.97
CA VAL A 509 23.20 32.55 -15.82
C VAL A 509 24.66 32.15 -15.73
N SER A 510 25.32 32.48 -14.63
CA SER A 510 26.72 32.10 -14.40
C SER A 510 27.01 31.84 -12.92
N GLY A 511 28.14 31.20 -12.63
CA GLY A 511 28.64 31.03 -11.25
C GLY A 511 29.12 32.34 -10.61
N ASN A 512 29.25 33.41 -11.40
CA ASN A 512 29.65 34.74 -10.95
C ASN A 512 28.55 35.77 -11.24
N ALA A 513 28.19 36.57 -10.24
CA ALA A 513 27.14 37.59 -10.32
C ALA A 513 27.48 38.71 -11.30
N ASP A 514 28.72 39.18 -11.34
CA ASP A 514 29.15 40.28 -12.23
C ASP A 514 29.21 39.80 -13.68
N LEU A 515 29.73 38.60 -13.91
CA LEU A 515 29.75 37.99 -15.25
C LEU A 515 28.32 37.80 -15.79
N SER A 516 27.36 37.44 -14.92
CA SER A 516 25.95 37.33 -15.32
C SER A 516 25.38 38.69 -15.76
N ARG A 517 25.66 39.75 -14.99
CA ARG A 517 25.26 41.12 -15.35
C ARG A 517 25.83 41.54 -16.71
N ASP A 518 27.13 41.36 -16.88
CA ASP A 518 27.86 41.83 -18.06
C ASP A 518 27.41 41.07 -19.32
N VAL A 519 27.25 39.75 -19.23
CA VAL A 519 26.72 38.92 -20.33
C VAL A 519 25.29 39.31 -20.68
N ALA A 520 24.41 39.58 -19.71
CA ALA A 520 23.03 40.00 -20.00
C ALA A 520 22.97 41.36 -20.72
N ASN A 521 23.76 42.33 -20.26
CA ASN A 521 23.81 43.67 -20.85
C ASN A 521 24.45 43.66 -22.25
N SER A 522 25.55 42.93 -22.43
CA SER A 522 26.19 42.76 -23.72
C SER A 522 25.24 42.03 -24.68
N ALA A 523 24.63 40.92 -24.27
CA ALA A 523 23.67 40.18 -25.10
C ALA A 523 22.48 41.04 -25.54
N ALA A 524 21.95 41.90 -24.66
CA ALA A 524 20.88 42.83 -25.01
C ALA A 524 21.33 43.88 -26.04
N THR A 525 22.53 44.43 -25.89
CA THR A 525 23.11 45.43 -26.79
C THR A 525 23.43 44.82 -28.15
N GLN A 526 24.06 43.65 -28.17
CA GLN A 526 24.43 42.94 -29.40
C GLN A 526 23.18 42.46 -30.15
N LEU A 527 22.13 42.00 -29.47
CA LEU A 527 20.87 41.63 -30.12
C LEU A 527 20.20 42.85 -30.76
N LYS A 528 20.19 44.00 -30.07
CA LYS A 528 19.69 45.26 -30.62
C LYS A 528 20.42 45.65 -31.91
N ASP A 529 21.75 45.54 -31.92
CA ASP A 529 22.55 45.85 -33.10
C ASP A 529 22.34 44.84 -34.22
N MET A 530 22.25 43.53 -33.93
CA MET A 530 21.95 42.52 -34.94
C MET A 530 20.57 42.75 -35.61
N VAL A 531 19.54 43.12 -34.83
CA VAL A 531 18.21 43.44 -35.38
C VAL A 531 18.26 44.72 -36.22
N ARG A 532 19.03 45.73 -35.80
CA ARG A 532 19.27 46.94 -36.60
C ARG A 532 19.92 46.60 -37.93
N ASP A 533 20.97 45.79 -37.93
CA ASP A 533 21.70 45.37 -39.14
C ASP A 533 20.78 44.60 -40.09
N LEU A 534 19.98 43.67 -39.57
CA LEU A 534 19.00 42.90 -40.34
C LEU A 534 17.93 43.79 -40.98
N ASN A 535 17.39 44.76 -40.21
CA ASN A 535 16.41 45.70 -40.70
C ASN A 535 16.97 46.65 -41.76
N GLN A 536 18.28 46.99 -41.71
CA GLN A 536 18.95 47.78 -42.74
C GLN A 536 19.14 47.00 -44.04
N GLN A 537 19.46 45.70 -43.96
CA GLN A 537 19.63 44.84 -45.14
C GLN A 537 18.30 44.55 -45.86
N THR A 538 17.18 44.61 -45.14
CA THR A 538 15.86 44.22 -45.66
C THR A 538 14.96 45.42 -46.02
N ALA A 539 15.42 46.67 -45.81
CA ALA A 539 14.63 47.87 -46.07
C ALA A 539 14.75 48.36 -47.53
N PRO A 540 13.66 48.43 -48.32
CA PRO A 540 13.67 49.10 -49.61
C PRO A 540 13.68 50.62 -49.39
N ASN A 541 14.68 51.33 -49.92
CA ASN A 541 14.79 52.80 -49.95
C ASN A 541 15.09 53.53 -48.61
N GLY A 542 15.68 52.86 -47.62
CA GLY A 542 16.27 53.53 -46.44
C GLY A 542 15.26 54.12 -45.43
N ARG A 543 13.96 53.87 -45.59
CA ARG A 543 12.93 54.16 -44.57
C ARG A 543 12.43 52.84 -43.99
N SER A 544 12.89 52.51 -42.79
CA SER A 544 12.53 51.25 -42.12
C SER A 544 11.37 51.49 -41.15
N THR A 545 10.17 51.00 -41.49
CA THR A 545 9.01 50.88 -40.58
C THR A 545 9.08 49.61 -39.74
N ALA A 546 10.19 48.87 -39.82
CA ALA A 546 10.40 47.64 -39.07
C ALA A 546 10.55 47.91 -37.56
N PRO A 547 10.07 47.00 -36.70
CA PRO A 547 10.30 47.07 -35.27
C PRO A 547 11.79 47.15 -34.91
N GLN A 548 12.10 48.00 -33.94
CA GLN A 548 13.44 48.20 -33.38
C GLN A 548 13.44 47.78 -31.91
N LEU A 549 14.62 47.40 -31.43
CA LEU A 549 14.86 47.10 -30.03
C LEU A 549 15.41 48.32 -29.30
N ALA A 550 14.84 48.64 -28.15
CA ALA A 550 15.37 49.61 -27.20
C ALA A 550 15.67 48.91 -25.87
N VAL A 551 16.82 49.20 -25.27
CA VAL A 551 17.11 48.71 -23.91
C VAL A 551 16.19 49.48 -22.95
N LEU A 552 15.31 48.75 -22.28
CA LEU A 552 14.37 49.28 -21.30
C LEU A 552 15.02 49.37 -19.92
N THR A 553 15.67 48.28 -19.51
CA THR A 553 16.30 48.15 -18.20
C THR A 553 17.61 47.38 -18.36
N GLU A 554 18.72 47.93 -17.87
CA GLU A 554 19.99 47.21 -17.79
C GLU A 554 19.99 46.22 -16.62
N ALA A 555 20.67 45.11 -16.80
CA ALA A 555 20.90 44.13 -15.76
C ALA A 555 21.76 44.72 -14.63
N THR A 556 21.40 44.39 -13.39
CA THR A 556 22.17 44.69 -12.18
C THR A 556 22.78 43.42 -11.60
N SER A 557 23.92 43.52 -10.90
CA SER A 557 24.53 42.36 -10.23
C SER A 557 23.57 41.80 -9.16
N PRO A 558 23.13 40.54 -9.26
CA PRO A 558 22.23 39.94 -8.27
C PRO A 558 22.94 39.76 -6.93
N SER A 559 22.28 40.17 -5.84
CA SER A 559 22.83 40.11 -4.47
C SER A 559 22.71 38.73 -3.80
N SER A 560 21.92 37.83 -4.37
CA SER A 560 21.73 36.46 -3.89
C SER A 560 21.74 35.46 -5.05
N PRO A 561 22.23 34.23 -4.85
CA PRO A 561 22.19 33.19 -5.88
C PRO A 561 20.75 32.81 -6.22
N SER A 562 20.48 32.59 -7.51
CA SER A 562 19.18 32.14 -8.03
C SER A 562 19.01 30.62 -7.94
N SER A 563 20.12 29.87 -7.85
CA SER A 563 20.12 28.44 -7.56
C SER A 563 21.34 28.08 -6.71
N PRO A 564 21.24 27.07 -5.84
CA PRO A 564 20.08 26.19 -5.63
C PRO A 564 19.03 26.79 -4.69
N ASN A 565 17.74 26.53 -4.97
CA ASN A 565 16.64 26.96 -4.11
C ASN A 565 16.55 26.05 -2.88
N THR A 566 17.43 26.26 -1.90
CA THR A 566 17.55 25.40 -0.72
C THR A 566 16.22 25.17 -0.01
N ARG A 567 15.36 26.18 0.09
CA ARG A 567 14.02 26.03 0.69
C ARG A 567 13.12 25.08 -0.10
N GLN A 568 13.11 25.19 -1.43
CA GLN A 568 12.33 24.32 -2.30
C GLN A 568 12.89 22.90 -2.29
N ASN A 569 14.21 22.73 -2.34
CA ASN A 569 14.87 21.43 -2.29
C ASN A 569 14.63 20.70 -0.95
N VAL A 570 14.71 21.43 0.17
CA VAL A 570 14.39 20.91 1.50
C VAL A 570 12.92 20.52 1.59
N MET A 571 12.00 21.36 1.09
CA MET A 571 10.57 21.04 1.06
C MET A 571 10.27 19.82 0.18
N ALA A 572 10.86 19.74 -1.01
CA ALA A 572 10.68 18.63 -1.93
C ALA A 572 11.20 17.32 -1.32
N GLY A 573 12.41 17.34 -0.74
CA GLY A 573 12.98 16.20 -0.01
C GLY A 573 12.11 15.79 1.18
N ALA A 574 11.65 16.75 2.00
CA ALA A 574 10.79 16.49 3.15
C ALA A 574 9.44 15.88 2.74
N VAL A 575 8.79 16.39 1.69
CA VAL A 575 7.52 15.84 1.19
C VAL A 575 7.72 14.43 0.63
N LEU A 576 8.76 14.23 -0.19
CA LEU A 576 9.07 12.93 -0.78
C LEU A 576 9.29 11.86 0.30
N CYS A 577 10.16 12.16 1.28
CA CYS A 577 10.44 11.20 2.35
C CYS A 577 9.31 11.11 3.39
N LEU A 578 8.44 12.10 3.53
CA LEU A 578 7.20 11.99 4.31
C LEU A 578 6.22 11.00 3.66
N VAL A 579 6.08 11.02 2.34
CA VAL A 579 5.29 10.02 1.59
C VAL A 579 5.90 8.63 1.75
N LEU A 580 7.23 8.50 1.61
CA LEU A 580 7.93 7.22 1.85
C LEU A 580 7.80 6.76 3.31
N GLY A 581 7.84 7.67 4.27
CA GLY A 581 7.60 7.40 5.69
C GLY A 581 6.16 6.93 5.95
N ALA A 582 5.18 7.53 5.28
CA ALA A 582 3.78 7.10 5.36
C ALA A 582 3.60 5.69 4.80
N LEU A 583 4.23 5.42 3.66
CA LEU A 583 4.25 4.10 3.04
C LEU A 583 4.90 3.07 3.98
N ALA A 584 6.06 3.40 4.55
CA ALA A 584 6.77 2.55 5.50
C ALA A 584 5.93 2.28 6.77
N ALA A 585 5.24 3.29 7.30
CA ALA A 585 4.33 3.16 8.44
C ALA A 585 3.17 2.20 8.15
N VAL A 586 2.56 2.31 6.97
CA VAL A 586 1.48 1.40 6.54
C VAL A 586 2.02 -0.01 6.33
N VAL A 587 3.14 -0.19 5.61
CA VAL A 587 3.77 -1.50 5.42
C VAL A 587 4.14 -2.13 6.76
N ARG A 588 4.69 -1.35 7.69
CA ARG A 588 5.01 -1.82 9.04
C ARG A 588 3.76 -2.21 9.82
N GLY A 589 2.66 -1.50 9.63
CA GLY A 589 1.36 -1.81 10.20
C GLY A 589 0.73 -3.07 9.63
N LEU A 590 0.87 -3.29 8.31
CA LEU A 590 0.36 -4.48 7.62
C LEU A 590 1.20 -5.74 7.94
N THR A 591 2.49 -5.59 8.21
CA THR A 591 3.38 -6.67 8.64
C THR A 591 3.31 -6.94 10.14
N ASP A 592 2.62 -6.10 10.91
CA ASP A 592 2.46 -6.28 12.35
C ASP A 592 1.41 -7.36 12.65
N ARG A 593 1.88 -8.55 13.02
CA ARG A 593 1.02 -9.71 13.34
C ARG A 593 0.52 -9.74 14.78
N ARG A 594 0.83 -8.72 15.59
CA ARG A 594 0.44 -8.64 17.01
C ARG A 594 -1.08 -8.49 17.16
N ILE A 595 -1.64 -9.25 18.09
CA ILE A 595 -3.07 -9.25 18.40
C ILE A 595 -3.39 -8.01 19.25
N THR A 596 -4.33 -7.20 18.79
CA THR A 596 -4.75 -5.94 19.44
C THR A 596 -6.25 -5.83 19.63
N THR A 597 -7.01 -6.80 19.13
CA THR A 597 -8.47 -6.82 19.13
C THR A 597 -8.94 -8.24 19.44
N THR A 598 -10.09 -8.34 20.10
CA THR A 598 -10.69 -9.63 20.46
C THR A 598 -11.26 -10.35 19.23
N GLU A 599 -11.68 -9.59 18.21
CA GLU A 599 -12.10 -10.14 16.92
C GLU A 599 -10.99 -10.98 16.28
N ARG A 600 -9.73 -10.53 16.37
CA ARG A 600 -8.59 -11.27 15.84
C ARG A 600 -8.32 -12.57 16.59
N ILE A 601 -8.69 -12.66 17.86
CA ILE A 601 -8.61 -13.90 18.63
C ILE A 601 -9.68 -14.88 18.13
N ARG A 602 -10.92 -14.41 17.95
CA ARG A 602 -12.04 -15.22 17.44
C ARG A 602 -11.85 -15.71 16.00
N GLU A 603 -11.01 -15.04 15.21
CA GLU A 603 -10.62 -15.50 13.86
C GLU A 603 -9.67 -16.71 13.89
N ILE A 604 -8.97 -16.95 15.02
CA ILE A 604 -7.91 -17.96 15.14
C ILE A 604 -8.34 -19.09 16.06
N ILE A 605 -8.95 -18.77 17.19
CA ILE A 605 -9.37 -19.71 18.23
C ILE A 605 -10.89 -19.91 18.11
N ASP A 606 -11.31 -21.16 17.98
CA ASP A 606 -12.72 -21.56 17.98
C ASP A 606 -13.26 -21.70 19.41
N ALA A 607 -13.10 -20.64 20.21
CA ALA A 607 -13.58 -20.57 21.58
C ALA A 607 -13.95 -19.12 21.94
N PRO A 608 -14.90 -18.89 22.86
CA PRO A 608 -15.32 -17.55 23.24
C PRO A 608 -14.19 -16.77 23.92
N VAL A 609 -14.24 -15.43 23.81
CA VAL A 609 -13.43 -14.54 24.65
C VAL A 609 -14.20 -14.33 25.95
N VAL A 610 -13.73 -14.96 27.03
CA VAL A 610 -14.38 -15.07 28.35
C VAL A 610 -14.23 -13.78 29.15
N GLY A 611 -13.20 -12.98 28.86
CA GLY A 611 -13.00 -11.70 29.52
C GLY A 611 -11.81 -10.93 28.99
N THR A 612 -11.73 -9.67 29.39
CA THR A 612 -10.60 -8.78 29.12
C THR A 612 -10.09 -8.22 30.44
N VAL A 613 -8.79 -8.38 30.72
CA VAL A 613 -8.16 -7.86 31.93
C VAL A 613 -7.23 -6.71 31.56
N SER A 614 -7.49 -5.56 32.17
CA SER A 614 -6.75 -4.32 31.92
C SER A 614 -5.48 -4.24 32.76
N THR A 615 -4.48 -3.51 32.24
CA THR A 615 -3.28 -3.18 33.01
C THR A 615 -3.63 -2.10 34.05
N THR A 616 -3.83 -2.51 35.30
CA THR A 616 -4.03 -1.62 36.45
C THR A 616 -2.77 -1.52 37.31
N GLU A 617 -2.55 -0.41 38.01
CA GLU A 617 -1.44 -0.26 38.96
C GLU A 617 -1.45 -1.34 40.05
N ALA A 618 -2.63 -1.69 40.59
CA ALA A 618 -2.77 -2.75 41.60
C ALA A 618 -2.20 -4.11 41.14
N LEU A 619 -2.57 -4.56 39.93
CA LEU A 619 -2.03 -5.80 39.35
C LEU A 619 -0.55 -5.70 38.98
N ALA A 620 -0.05 -4.50 38.67
CA ALA A 620 1.36 -4.28 38.36
C ALA A 620 2.24 -4.32 39.61
N GLU A 621 1.73 -3.86 40.76
CA GLU A 621 2.47 -3.81 42.02
C GLU A 621 2.35 -5.10 42.85
N LYS A 622 1.15 -5.67 42.95
CA LYS A 622 0.85 -6.77 43.88
C LYS A 622 0.53 -8.11 43.22
N HIS A 623 0.31 -8.13 41.90
CA HIS A 623 -0.14 -9.29 41.12
C HIS A 623 -1.49 -9.91 41.52
N THR A 624 -1.96 -9.73 42.75
CA THR A 624 -3.24 -10.18 43.28
C THR A 624 -4.12 -8.99 43.70
N LEU A 625 -5.43 -9.20 43.65
CA LEU A 625 -6.44 -8.22 44.00
C LEU A 625 -7.08 -8.56 45.34
N ASP A 626 -7.37 -7.52 46.11
CA ASP A 626 -8.23 -7.62 47.29
C ASP A 626 -9.68 -7.37 46.85
N PHE A 627 -10.49 -8.43 46.83
CA PHE A 627 -11.90 -8.37 46.42
C PHE A 627 -12.80 -7.73 47.49
N ALA A 628 -12.32 -7.64 48.73
CA ALA A 628 -13.00 -6.99 49.85
C ALA A 628 -12.69 -5.47 49.95
N ALA A 629 -11.62 -5.01 49.32
CA ALA A 629 -11.25 -3.60 49.24
C ALA A 629 -12.10 -2.82 48.22
N ALA A 630 -11.88 -1.49 48.13
CA ALA A 630 -12.62 -0.60 47.23
C ALA A 630 -12.59 -1.09 45.76
N PRO A 631 -13.68 -0.92 44.99
CA PRO A 631 -13.79 -1.49 43.65
C PRO A 631 -12.78 -0.87 42.68
N VAL A 632 -11.79 -1.68 42.27
CA VAL A 632 -10.88 -1.39 41.16
C VAL A 632 -11.46 -1.98 39.88
N ALA A 633 -11.21 -1.36 38.73
CA ALA A 633 -11.73 -1.85 37.44
C ALA A 633 -11.38 -3.32 37.16
N ALA A 634 -10.20 -3.78 37.58
CA ALA A 634 -9.80 -5.17 37.44
C ALA A 634 -10.64 -6.14 38.30
N THR A 635 -11.10 -5.73 39.48
CA THR A 635 -11.96 -6.57 40.35
C THR A 635 -13.27 -6.93 39.65
N GLU A 636 -13.90 -5.96 38.98
CA GLU A 636 -15.10 -6.20 38.18
C GLU A 636 -14.82 -7.08 36.96
N GLN A 637 -13.65 -6.94 36.32
CA GLN A 637 -13.25 -7.81 35.20
C GLN A 637 -13.07 -9.27 35.63
N PHE A 638 -12.57 -9.53 36.84
CA PHE A 638 -12.48 -10.89 37.38
C PHE A 638 -13.85 -11.43 37.83
N ARG A 639 -14.75 -10.58 38.38
CA ARG A 639 -16.15 -10.97 38.66
C ARG A 639 -16.92 -11.33 37.38
N GLU A 640 -16.68 -10.59 36.30
CA GLU A 640 -17.22 -10.91 34.97
C GLU A 640 -16.65 -12.23 34.45
N LEU A 641 -15.34 -12.43 34.53
CA LEU A 641 -14.67 -13.65 34.09
C LEU A 641 -15.20 -14.89 34.84
N ARG A 642 -15.35 -14.80 36.16
CA ARG A 642 -16.02 -15.81 36.99
C ARG A 642 -17.43 -16.13 36.50
N THR A 643 -18.24 -15.10 36.26
CA THR A 643 -19.62 -15.26 35.79
C THR A 643 -19.64 -15.96 34.43
N ASN A 644 -18.77 -15.56 33.51
CA ASN A 644 -18.70 -16.14 32.17
C ASN A 644 -18.23 -17.59 32.21
N LEU A 645 -17.29 -17.97 33.08
CA LEU A 645 -16.87 -19.36 33.28
C LEU A 645 -18.05 -20.28 33.65
N ARG A 646 -18.95 -19.84 34.54
CA ARG A 646 -20.16 -20.59 34.91
C ARG A 646 -21.10 -20.86 33.71
N PHE A 647 -21.01 -20.07 32.65
CA PHE A 647 -21.85 -20.20 31.45
C PHE A 647 -21.14 -20.87 30.26
N LEU A 648 -19.88 -21.29 30.39
CA LEU A 648 -19.14 -21.92 29.27
C LEU A 648 -19.62 -23.33 28.95
N ASP A 649 -20.00 -24.11 29.96
CA ASP A 649 -20.55 -25.46 29.79
C ASP A 649 -21.53 -25.78 30.93
N VAL A 650 -22.82 -25.59 30.65
CA VAL A 650 -23.90 -25.78 31.64
C VAL A 650 -24.19 -27.27 31.86
N ASP A 651 -23.93 -28.11 30.85
CA ASP A 651 -24.25 -29.54 30.90
C ASP A 651 -23.10 -30.34 31.54
N ASN A 652 -21.85 -29.91 31.39
CA ASN A 652 -20.67 -30.45 32.07
C ASN A 652 -19.78 -29.31 32.58
N PRO A 653 -20.06 -28.73 33.77
CA PRO A 653 -19.24 -27.66 34.32
C PRO A 653 -17.82 -28.19 34.60
N PRO A 654 -16.77 -27.52 34.10
CA PRO A 654 -15.39 -27.98 34.31
C PRO A 654 -14.97 -27.77 35.77
N THR A 655 -14.48 -28.82 36.41
CA THR A 655 -13.96 -28.77 37.78
C THR A 655 -12.48 -28.42 37.77
N VAL A 656 -11.69 -29.05 36.90
CA VAL A 656 -10.24 -28.83 36.77
C VAL A 656 -9.96 -27.96 35.55
N ILE A 657 -9.51 -26.73 35.77
CA ILE A 657 -9.27 -25.73 34.72
C ILE A 657 -7.79 -25.35 34.70
N ALA A 658 -7.13 -25.59 33.57
CA ALA A 658 -5.76 -25.13 33.35
C ALA A 658 -5.73 -23.71 32.76
N VAL A 659 -4.91 -22.84 33.33
CA VAL A 659 -4.62 -21.50 32.78
C VAL A 659 -3.25 -21.53 32.13
N THR A 660 -3.20 -21.38 30.81
CA THR A 660 -1.92 -21.37 30.08
C THR A 660 -1.88 -20.28 28.99
N GLY A 661 -0.75 -20.18 28.30
CA GLY A 661 -0.48 -19.23 27.22
C GLY A 661 0.55 -19.81 26.26
N GLY A 662 0.85 -19.08 25.20
CA GLY A 662 1.92 -19.45 24.27
C GLY A 662 3.30 -19.20 24.83
N VAL A 663 3.52 -18.06 25.52
CA VAL A 663 4.85 -17.66 25.98
C VAL A 663 4.84 -17.11 27.41
N ALA A 664 6.03 -16.97 28.00
CA ALA A 664 6.21 -16.31 29.29
C ALA A 664 5.69 -14.85 29.24
N GLY A 665 5.16 -14.37 30.38
CA GLY A 665 4.69 -13.00 30.52
C GLY A 665 3.35 -12.67 29.83
N GLU A 666 2.49 -13.66 29.55
CA GLU A 666 1.12 -13.44 29.05
C GLU A 666 0.07 -13.27 30.16
N GLY A 667 0.49 -13.30 31.44
CA GLY A 667 -0.38 -13.07 32.59
C GLY A 667 -1.06 -14.33 33.13
N LYS A 668 -0.62 -15.54 32.74
CA LYS A 668 -1.15 -16.85 33.18
C LYS A 668 -1.37 -16.93 34.70
N SER A 669 -0.29 -16.78 35.48
CA SER A 669 -0.29 -16.83 36.94
C SER A 669 -1.15 -15.75 37.59
N THR A 670 -1.14 -14.54 37.02
CA THR A 670 -2.02 -13.45 37.46
C THR A 670 -3.49 -13.79 37.23
N ILE A 671 -3.85 -14.36 36.07
CA ILE A 671 -5.21 -14.79 35.78
C ILE A 671 -5.61 -15.95 36.69
N ALA A 672 -4.74 -16.96 36.86
CA ALA A 672 -5.00 -18.12 37.71
C ALA A 672 -5.27 -17.72 39.18
N ALA A 673 -4.38 -16.92 39.78
CA ALA A 673 -4.49 -16.51 41.17
C ALA A 673 -5.74 -15.65 41.43
N ASN A 674 -6.00 -14.65 40.59
CA ASN A 674 -7.14 -13.75 40.78
C ASN A 674 -8.48 -14.39 40.41
N LEU A 675 -8.50 -15.33 39.46
CA LEU A 675 -9.68 -16.14 39.21
C LEU A 675 -10.01 -17.01 40.43
N ALA A 676 -9.00 -17.68 41.01
CA ALA A 676 -9.20 -18.50 42.20
C ALA A 676 -9.72 -17.67 43.39
N LEU A 677 -9.16 -16.47 43.60
CA LEU A 677 -9.64 -15.52 44.60
C LEU A 677 -11.09 -15.07 44.33
N ALA A 678 -11.45 -14.78 43.07
CA ALA A 678 -12.80 -14.35 42.72
C ALA A 678 -13.86 -15.44 42.91
N LEU A 679 -13.51 -16.71 42.64
CA LEU A 679 -14.38 -17.87 42.87
C LEU A 679 -14.58 -18.09 44.38
N ALA A 680 -13.49 -18.07 45.16
CA ALA A 680 -13.54 -18.22 46.62
C ALA A 680 -14.31 -17.08 47.32
N ASP A 681 -14.19 -15.84 46.84
CA ASP A 681 -14.98 -14.69 47.32
C ASP A 681 -16.49 -14.87 47.10
N ASP A 682 -16.91 -15.69 46.14
CA ASP A 682 -18.33 -16.05 45.95
C ASP A 682 -18.81 -17.18 46.89
N GLY A 683 -17.93 -17.70 47.74
CA GLY A 683 -18.19 -18.80 48.66
C GLY A 683 -17.99 -20.20 48.08
N GLU A 684 -17.39 -20.33 46.89
CA GLU A 684 -17.01 -21.63 46.33
C GLU A 684 -15.73 -22.17 47.00
N SER A 685 -15.63 -23.49 47.08
CA SER A 685 -14.39 -24.15 47.51
C SER A 685 -13.43 -24.28 46.32
N VAL A 686 -12.25 -23.67 46.43
CA VAL A 686 -11.29 -23.56 45.32
C VAL A 686 -9.91 -24.04 45.75
N CYS A 687 -9.27 -24.85 44.90
CA CYS A 687 -7.85 -25.19 45.03
C CYS A 687 -7.05 -24.56 43.91
N LEU A 688 -6.09 -23.68 44.23
CA LEU A 688 -5.11 -23.15 43.27
C LEU A 688 -3.83 -23.98 43.34
N VAL A 689 -3.44 -24.58 42.22
CA VAL A 689 -2.25 -25.43 42.11
C VAL A 689 -1.22 -24.74 41.21
N ASP A 690 -0.01 -24.52 41.73
CA ASP A 690 1.13 -24.05 40.95
C ASP A 690 1.76 -25.22 40.18
N ALA A 691 1.30 -25.43 38.95
CA ALA A 691 1.78 -26.46 38.05
C ALA A 691 2.89 -25.95 37.10
N ASP A 692 3.36 -24.70 37.25
CA ASP A 692 4.57 -24.21 36.60
C ASP A 692 5.80 -24.59 37.44
N LEU A 693 6.16 -25.88 37.39
CA LEU A 693 7.30 -26.41 38.14
C LEU A 693 8.66 -25.83 37.71
N ARG A 694 8.72 -25.05 36.63
CA ARG A 694 9.97 -24.44 36.11
C ARG A 694 10.20 -23.03 36.62
N ASP A 695 9.15 -22.23 36.67
CA ASP A 695 9.18 -20.83 37.08
C ASP A 695 7.99 -20.52 38.00
N PRO A 696 7.94 -21.15 39.19
CA PRO A 696 6.79 -21.06 40.09
C PRO A 696 6.65 -19.65 40.65
N SER A 697 5.41 -19.17 40.73
CA SER A 697 5.13 -17.77 41.10
C SER A 697 3.94 -17.59 42.03
N VAL A 698 3.13 -18.63 42.26
CA VAL A 698 1.89 -18.53 43.05
C VAL A 698 2.19 -18.20 44.52
N ALA A 699 3.24 -18.80 45.09
CA ALA A 699 3.63 -18.56 46.47
C ALA A 699 4.00 -17.08 46.72
N ASP A 700 4.73 -16.47 45.78
CA ASP A 700 5.12 -15.06 45.85
C ASP A 700 3.91 -14.13 45.67
N TYR A 701 2.96 -14.50 44.80
CA TYR A 701 1.81 -13.66 44.44
C TYR A 701 0.79 -13.53 45.58
N LEU A 702 0.56 -14.59 46.35
CA LEU A 702 -0.46 -14.59 47.40
C LEU A 702 -0.01 -13.99 48.72
N SER A 703 1.29 -13.65 48.88
CA SER A 703 1.86 -12.87 50.00
C SER A 703 1.51 -13.31 51.44
N GLY A 704 0.88 -14.48 51.62
CA GLY A 704 0.73 -15.16 52.90
C GLY A 704 1.99 -15.97 53.20
N ASN A 705 2.20 -16.38 54.45
CA ASN A 705 3.30 -17.28 54.85
C ASN A 705 3.12 -18.70 54.27
N LEU A 706 2.94 -18.83 52.96
CA LEU A 706 2.85 -20.08 52.25
C LEU A 706 4.24 -20.72 52.21
N GLN A 707 4.30 -21.98 52.63
CA GLN A 707 5.48 -22.81 52.53
C GLN A 707 5.71 -23.20 51.07
N SER A 708 6.89 -22.90 50.54
CA SER A 708 7.28 -23.24 49.15
C SER A 708 8.19 -24.47 49.07
N ALA A 709 8.71 -24.97 50.20
CA ALA A 709 9.63 -26.10 50.22
C ALA A 709 8.94 -27.46 49.91
N VAL A 710 7.67 -27.61 50.25
CA VAL A 710 6.87 -28.83 50.04
C VAL A 710 5.60 -28.43 49.29
N GLY A 711 5.30 -29.14 48.21
CA GLY A 711 4.20 -28.84 47.30
C GLY A 711 3.98 -29.92 46.23
N LEU A 712 3.53 -29.51 45.05
CA LEU A 712 3.15 -30.42 43.96
C LEU A 712 4.29 -31.38 43.58
N SER A 713 5.52 -30.90 43.43
CA SER A 713 6.66 -31.73 43.03
C SER A 713 6.96 -32.83 44.05
N THR A 714 6.89 -32.54 45.35
CA THR A 714 7.11 -33.51 46.44
C THR A 714 5.97 -34.52 46.54
N ALA A 715 4.71 -34.12 46.32
CA ALA A 715 3.60 -35.06 46.26
C ALA A 715 3.70 -36.00 45.05
N LEU A 716 4.13 -35.49 43.89
CA LEU A 716 4.34 -36.31 42.70
C LEU A 716 5.55 -37.26 42.85
N ALA A 717 6.58 -36.87 43.60
CA ALA A 717 7.70 -37.74 43.96
C ALA A 717 7.30 -38.81 44.99
N GLY A 718 6.31 -38.51 45.84
CA GLY A 718 5.81 -39.41 46.88
C GLY A 718 6.35 -39.20 48.27
N ASP A 719 6.93 -38.03 48.49
CA ASP A 719 7.51 -37.64 49.77
C ASP A 719 6.46 -37.01 50.70
N ALA A 720 5.28 -36.66 50.18
CA ALA A 720 4.16 -36.09 50.94
C ALA A 720 2.80 -36.51 50.36
N ASP A 721 1.78 -36.55 51.22
CA ASP A 721 0.38 -36.70 50.82
C ASP A 721 -0.21 -35.36 50.34
N ILE A 722 -1.24 -35.38 49.47
CA ILE A 722 -1.88 -34.16 48.97
C ILE A 722 -2.55 -33.36 50.10
N ASP A 723 -3.16 -34.05 51.07
CA ASP A 723 -3.85 -33.40 52.19
C ASP A 723 -2.89 -32.64 53.12
N ASP A 724 -1.64 -33.09 53.20
CA ASP A 724 -0.60 -32.47 54.02
C ASP A 724 0.01 -31.23 53.36
N ILE A 725 -0.14 -31.07 52.04
CA ILE A 725 0.46 -29.96 51.28
C ILE A 725 -0.54 -28.89 50.83
N ILE A 726 -1.84 -29.13 51.00
CA ILE A 726 -2.87 -28.10 50.78
C ILE A 726 -2.76 -27.07 51.91
N GLN A 727 -2.42 -25.85 51.54
CA GLN A 727 -2.26 -24.74 52.48
C GLN A 727 -3.47 -23.81 52.41
N GLN A 728 -4.07 -23.55 53.57
CA GLN A 728 -5.17 -22.60 53.68
C GLN A 728 -4.64 -21.17 53.57
N THR A 729 -5.36 -20.33 52.84
CA THR A 729 -5.01 -18.91 52.69
C THR A 729 -5.79 -18.01 53.66
N ALA A 730 -5.48 -16.72 53.67
CA ALA A 730 -6.27 -15.73 54.41
C ALA A 730 -7.69 -15.57 53.84
N THR A 731 -7.91 -16.00 52.59
CA THR A 731 -9.22 -15.98 51.93
C THR A 731 -9.97 -17.27 52.27
N PRO A 732 -11.14 -17.20 52.94
CA PRO A 732 -11.94 -18.38 53.24
C PRO A 732 -12.32 -19.13 51.96
N GLY A 733 -12.26 -20.47 51.99
CA GLY A 733 -12.62 -21.31 50.84
C GLY A 733 -11.51 -21.50 49.80
N LEU A 734 -10.36 -20.80 49.91
CA LEU A 734 -9.22 -20.94 48.99
C LEU A 734 -8.07 -21.75 49.63
N GLY A 735 -7.87 -22.96 49.12
CA GLY A 735 -6.68 -23.78 49.34
C GLY A 735 -5.64 -23.57 48.24
N VAL A 736 -4.35 -23.67 48.59
CA VAL A 736 -3.24 -23.52 47.65
C VAL A 736 -2.28 -24.69 47.76
N VAL A 737 -1.89 -25.25 46.62
CA VAL A 737 -0.79 -26.19 46.47
C VAL A 737 0.32 -25.48 45.72
N THR A 738 1.41 -25.14 46.41
CA THR A 738 2.59 -24.53 45.79
C THR A 738 3.34 -25.57 44.94
N SER A 739 4.29 -25.14 44.09
CA SER A 739 5.03 -26.05 43.23
C SER A 739 5.90 -27.05 43.99
N GLY A 740 6.31 -26.69 45.22
CA GLY A 740 7.42 -27.34 45.92
C GLY A 740 8.78 -26.95 45.31
N THR A 741 9.84 -27.65 45.72
CA THR A 741 11.16 -27.48 45.12
C THR A 741 11.15 -27.81 43.62
N VAL A 742 11.86 -27.00 42.81
CA VAL A 742 11.96 -27.19 41.36
C VAL A 742 12.62 -28.54 41.07
N PRO A 743 11.91 -29.51 40.45
CA PRO A 743 12.44 -30.84 40.21
C PRO A 743 13.36 -30.87 38.98
N PRO A 744 14.29 -31.83 38.90
CA PRO A 744 15.16 -31.98 37.73
C PRO A 744 14.41 -32.46 36.48
N ASN A 745 13.23 -33.06 36.64
CA ASN A 745 12.43 -33.70 35.59
C ASN A 745 10.93 -33.29 35.65
N PRO A 746 10.56 -32.02 35.40
CA PRO A 746 9.19 -31.53 35.53
C PRO A 746 8.17 -32.21 34.60
N ALA A 747 8.54 -32.42 33.33
CA ALA A 747 7.63 -32.97 32.32
C ALA A 747 7.22 -34.41 32.65
N GLU A 748 8.15 -35.22 33.16
CA GLU A 748 7.90 -36.61 33.57
C GLU A 748 6.94 -36.69 34.75
N LEU A 749 7.07 -35.77 35.72
CA LEU A 749 6.16 -35.70 36.87
C LEU A 749 4.75 -35.29 36.43
N LEU A 750 4.62 -34.25 35.61
CA LEU A 750 3.35 -33.75 35.10
C LEU A 750 2.67 -34.71 34.10
N GLY A 751 3.45 -35.52 33.38
CA GLY A 751 2.93 -36.57 32.50
C GLY A 751 2.58 -37.88 33.20
N SER A 752 2.83 -37.99 34.51
CA SER A 752 2.65 -39.23 35.27
C SER A 752 1.17 -39.56 35.52
N ARG A 753 0.87 -40.84 35.78
CA ARG A 753 -0.48 -41.24 36.23
C ARG A 753 -0.84 -40.60 37.57
N ARG A 754 0.14 -40.49 38.46
CA ARG A 754 -0.02 -39.90 39.79
C ARG A 754 -0.53 -38.47 39.74
N PHE A 755 -0.09 -37.67 38.76
CA PHE A 755 -0.61 -36.31 38.57
C PHE A 755 -2.11 -36.32 38.25
N ARG A 756 -2.57 -37.22 37.36
CA ARG A 756 -4.00 -37.37 37.05
C ARG A 756 -4.81 -37.86 38.24
N ASP A 757 -4.27 -38.82 39.00
CA ASP A 757 -4.93 -39.35 40.19
C ASP A 757 -5.10 -38.25 41.25
N LEU A 758 -4.05 -37.43 41.45
CA LEU A 758 -4.07 -36.27 42.35
C LEU A 758 -5.08 -35.20 41.92
N LEU A 759 -5.15 -34.88 40.62
CA LEU A 759 -6.15 -33.93 40.12
C LEU A 759 -7.58 -34.45 40.28
N THR A 760 -7.79 -35.76 40.16
CA THR A 760 -9.09 -36.40 40.40
C THR A 760 -9.48 -36.26 41.88
N GLU A 761 -8.54 -36.55 42.79
CA GLU A 761 -8.75 -36.40 44.23
C GLU A 761 -9.04 -34.96 44.63
N LEU A 762 -8.34 -33.98 44.06
CA LEU A 762 -8.63 -32.56 44.27
C LEU A 762 -10.02 -32.17 43.74
N GLY A 763 -10.41 -32.69 42.57
CA GLY A 763 -11.73 -32.45 41.99
C GLY A 763 -12.90 -33.03 42.79
N GLU A 764 -12.64 -34.06 43.61
CA GLU A 764 -13.63 -34.59 44.57
C GLU A 764 -13.75 -33.74 45.84
N LYS A 765 -12.71 -32.96 46.18
CA LYS A 765 -12.61 -32.15 47.40
C LYS A 765 -13.01 -30.69 47.24
N PHE A 766 -12.90 -30.14 46.02
CA PHE A 766 -13.14 -28.73 45.73
C PHE A 766 -14.12 -28.57 44.57
N ASP A 767 -14.95 -27.52 44.61
CA ASP A 767 -15.84 -27.15 43.51
C ASP A 767 -15.04 -26.79 42.25
N HIS A 768 -13.88 -26.14 42.43
CA HIS A 768 -12.97 -25.79 41.35
C HIS A 768 -11.50 -26.02 41.70
N VAL A 769 -10.74 -26.56 40.75
CA VAL A 769 -9.28 -26.70 40.81
C VAL A 769 -8.67 -25.88 39.67
N ILE A 770 -7.97 -24.81 40.00
CA ILE A 770 -7.32 -23.91 39.04
C ILE A 770 -5.83 -24.26 38.97
N LEU A 771 -5.35 -24.64 37.78
CA LEU A 771 -3.94 -24.97 37.56
C LEU A 771 -3.23 -23.81 36.86
N ASP A 772 -2.23 -23.21 37.51
CA ASP A 772 -1.30 -22.30 36.82
C ASP A 772 -0.26 -23.12 36.08
N ALA A 773 -0.22 -23.02 34.75
CA ALA A 773 0.60 -23.89 33.91
C ALA A 773 1.70 -23.12 33.16
N SER A 774 2.84 -23.80 32.95
CA SER A 774 3.93 -23.27 32.13
C SER A 774 3.48 -22.91 30.71
N PRO A 775 4.19 -22.01 30.00
CA PRO A 775 3.86 -21.69 28.62
C PRO A 775 3.97 -22.90 27.68
N SER A 776 3.06 -23.00 26.71
CA SER A 776 2.89 -24.18 25.83
C SER A 776 3.78 -24.23 24.58
N LEU A 777 4.46 -23.14 24.19
CA LEU A 777 5.38 -23.12 23.04
C LEU A 777 6.83 -23.48 23.37
N PRO A 778 7.46 -22.94 24.44
CA PRO A 778 8.88 -23.20 24.71
C PRO A 778 9.13 -24.59 25.29
N VAL A 779 8.15 -25.16 26.00
CA VAL A 779 8.23 -26.46 26.69
C VAL A 779 6.90 -27.20 26.59
N THR A 780 6.92 -28.51 26.80
CA THR A 780 5.74 -29.38 26.72
C THR A 780 4.88 -29.38 27.99
N ASP A 781 5.43 -28.91 29.11
CA ASP A 781 4.84 -29.00 30.45
C ASP A 781 3.42 -28.38 30.49
N GLY A 782 3.24 -27.21 29.90
CA GLY A 782 1.93 -26.57 29.79
C GLY A 782 0.89 -27.38 29.01
N ALA A 783 1.32 -28.08 27.96
CA ALA A 783 0.44 -28.97 27.19
C ALA A 783 0.11 -30.26 27.96
N LEU A 784 1.05 -30.78 28.77
CA LEU A 784 0.80 -31.94 29.63
C LEU A 784 -0.23 -31.60 30.72
N VAL A 785 -0.08 -30.46 31.40
CA VAL A 785 -1.07 -29.97 32.38
C VAL A 785 -2.42 -29.75 31.72
N ALA A 786 -2.45 -29.09 30.56
CA ALA A 786 -3.67 -28.88 29.78
C ALA A 786 -4.36 -30.18 29.34
N SER A 787 -3.61 -31.26 29.10
CA SER A 787 -4.16 -32.58 28.72
C SER A 787 -4.76 -33.35 29.90
N ALA A 788 -4.39 -32.99 31.14
CA ALA A 788 -4.88 -33.63 32.36
C ALA A 788 -6.06 -32.88 32.99
N ALA A 789 -6.35 -31.65 32.53
CA ALA A 789 -7.47 -30.83 32.98
C ALA A 789 -8.73 -31.08 32.11
N ASP A 790 -9.89 -30.69 32.63
CA ASP A 790 -11.18 -30.76 31.90
C ASP A 790 -11.21 -29.76 30.73
N GLY A 791 -10.44 -28.67 30.86
CA GLY A 791 -10.18 -27.76 29.76
C GLY A 791 -9.27 -26.59 30.12
N VAL A 792 -9.03 -25.74 29.12
CA VAL A 792 -8.02 -24.68 29.18
C VAL A 792 -8.66 -23.31 29.03
N LEU A 793 -8.27 -22.40 29.92
CA LEU A 793 -8.45 -20.97 29.77
C LEU A 793 -7.16 -20.37 29.18
N LEU A 794 -7.23 -19.98 27.90
CA LEU A 794 -6.06 -19.53 27.14
C LEU A 794 -5.84 -18.02 27.27
N THR A 795 -4.71 -17.62 27.82
CA THR A 795 -4.32 -16.21 27.93
C THR A 795 -3.72 -15.70 26.62
N VAL A 796 -4.14 -14.50 26.21
CA VAL A 796 -3.62 -13.80 25.02
C VAL A 796 -3.26 -12.38 25.42
N ARG A 797 -1.98 -12.01 25.30
CA ARG A 797 -1.51 -10.68 25.71
C ARG A 797 -1.72 -9.63 24.64
N HIS A 798 -2.39 -8.55 25.00
CA HIS A 798 -2.58 -7.39 24.13
C HIS A 798 -1.25 -6.82 23.64
N ASN A 799 -1.17 -6.64 22.32
CA ASN A 799 -0.05 -6.02 21.62
C ASN A 799 1.32 -6.73 21.82
N SER A 800 1.29 -8.00 22.22
CA SER A 800 2.49 -8.85 22.38
C SER A 800 2.34 -10.19 21.66
N THR A 801 1.27 -10.92 21.94
CA THR A 801 0.99 -12.20 21.29
C THR A 801 0.76 -11.98 19.79
N THR A 802 1.40 -12.79 18.94
CA THR A 802 1.25 -12.71 17.49
C THR A 802 0.25 -13.75 17.00
N THR A 803 -0.33 -13.50 15.82
CA THR A 803 -1.20 -14.46 15.12
C THR A 803 -0.52 -15.84 15.04
N ASP A 804 0.75 -15.88 14.61
CA ASP A 804 1.50 -17.13 14.46
C ASP A 804 1.68 -17.88 15.79
N ARG A 805 2.01 -17.15 16.86
CA ARG A 805 2.17 -17.76 18.20
C ARG A 805 0.86 -18.32 18.70
N LEU A 806 -0.24 -17.58 18.55
CA LEU A 806 -1.56 -18.04 18.97
C LEU A 806 -2.01 -19.28 18.19
N THR A 807 -1.79 -19.31 16.87
CA THR A 807 -2.06 -20.50 16.03
C THR A 807 -1.18 -21.69 16.43
N SER A 808 0.11 -21.49 16.71
CA SER A 808 0.96 -22.57 17.20
C SER A 808 0.55 -23.09 18.58
N THR A 809 0.09 -22.20 19.46
CA THR A 809 -0.41 -22.58 20.79
C THR A 809 -1.69 -23.40 20.68
N GLU A 810 -2.65 -22.97 19.85
CA GLU A 810 -3.85 -23.75 19.54
C GLU A 810 -3.48 -25.13 18.99
N GLY A 811 -2.58 -25.19 18.00
CA GLY A 811 -2.12 -26.45 17.44
C GLY A 811 -1.48 -27.38 18.48
N ASN A 812 -0.68 -26.86 19.41
CA ASN A 812 -0.07 -27.65 20.49
C ASN A 812 -1.12 -28.20 21.47
N LEU A 813 -2.11 -27.39 21.85
CA LEU A 813 -3.19 -27.81 22.76
C LEU A 813 -4.12 -28.83 22.08
N SER A 814 -4.46 -28.60 20.81
CA SER A 814 -5.24 -29.51 19.99
C SER A 814 -4.51 -30.85 19.76
N ALA A 815 -3.19 -30.85 19.61
CA ALA A 815 -2.39 -32.07 19.44
C ALA A 815 -2.41 -33.00 20.67
N VAL A 816 -2.61 -32.45 21.86
CA VAL A 816 -2.78 -33.23 23.10
C VAL A 816 -4.25 -33.47 23.45
N ASN A 817 -5.17 -33.20 22.52
CA ASN A 817 -6.62 -33.30 22.69
C ASN A 817 -7.17 -32.48 23.87
N SER A 818 -6.54 -31.35 24.18
CA SER A 818 -7.02 -30.44 25.22
C SER A 818 -8.11 -29.53 24.66
N ARG A 819 -9.21 -29.39 25.40
CA ARG A 819 -10.33 -28.52 25.04
C ARG A 819 -10.06 -27.09 25.50
N ILE A 820 -10.04 -26.13 24.58
CA ILE A 820 -9.99 -24.70 24.92
C ILE A 820 -11.40 -24.25 25.32
N LEU A 821 -11.62 -23.98 26.60
CA LEU A 821 -12.90 -23.52 27.15
C LEU A 821 -13.18 -22.07 26.73
N GLY A 822 -12.13 -21.26 26.66
CA GLY A 822 -12.20 -19.90 26.19
C GLY A 822 -10.87 -19.16 26.30
N THR A 823 -10.88 -17.89 25.90
CA THR A 823 -9.70 -17.03 25.86
C THR A 823 -9.85 -15.81 26.75
N VAL A 824 -8.76 -15.37 27.37
CA VAL A 824 -8.70 -14.15 28.19
C VAL A 824 -7.75 -13.16 27.54
N PHE A 825 -8.22 -11.96 27.21
CA PHE A 825 -7.38 -10.93 26.63
C PHE A 825 -6.73 -10.10 27.74
N THR A 826 -5.44 -10.30 27.96
CA THR A 826 -4.71 -9.79 29.13
C THR A 826 -3.87 -8.56 28.80
N LEU A 827 -3.55 -7.76 29.83
CA LEU A 827 -2.75 -6.52 29.75
C LEU A 827 -3.29 -5.51 28.72
N VAL A 828 -4.61 -5.38 28.64
CA VAL A 828 -5.26 -4.40 27.78
C VAL A 828 -5.07 -3.00 28.40
N PRO A 829 -4.59 -1.99 27.67
CA PRO A 829 -4.47 -0.63 28.21
C PRO A 829 -5.82 -0.11 28.71
N GLU A 830 -5.84 0.56 29.86
CA GLU A 830 -7.06 1.19 30.36
C GLU A 830 -7.61 2.21 29.35
N ALA A 831 -8.93 2.18 29.14
CA ALA A 831 -9.60 3.10 28.25
C ALA A 831 -9.65 4.52 28.86
N ARG A 832 -8.83 5.44 28.34
CA ARG A 832 -8.91 6.86 28.72
C ARG A 832 -10.10 7.55 28.04
N GLY A 833 -11.17 7.84 28.80
CA GLY A 833 -12.25 8.78 28.46
C GLY A 833 -13.66 8.19 28.23
N LYS A 834 -14.70 9.06 28.26
CA LYS A 834 -16.15 8.75 28.15
C LYS A 834 -16.58 7.98 26.88
N TYR A 835 -15.75 7.95 25.85
CA TYR A 835 -16.00 7.25 24.57
C TYR A 835 -15.13 6.00 24.35
N GLY A 836 -14.27 5.64 25.31
CA GLY A 836 -13.34 4.51 25.21
C GLY A 836 -13.89 3.17 25.71
N ALA A 837 -14.90 3.21 26.60
CA ALA A 837 -15.48 2.02 27.23
C ALA A 837 -16.13 1.05 26.21
N SER A 838 -16.66 1.57 25.10
CA SER A 838 -17.37 0.78 24.09
C SER A 838 -16.48 0.08 23.06
N LYS A 839 -15.16 0.29 23.07
CA LYS A 839 -14.27 -0.24 22.03
C LYS A 839 -13.57 -1.55 22.41
N TYR A 840 -13.58 -1.89 23.70
CA TYR A 840 -12.88 -3.07 24.23
C TYR A 840 -13.73 -3.94 25.17
N GLY A 841 -14.92 -3.47 25.61
CA GLY A 841 -15.85 -4.23 26.43
C GLY A 841 -17.16 -4.54 25.70
N TYR A 842 -17.56 -5.81 25.68
CA TYR A 842 -18.91 -6.24 25.33
C TYR A 842 -19.80 -6.09 26.57
N GLY A 843 -20.32 -4.89 26.82
CA GLY A 843 -21.21 -4.63 27.96
C GLY A 843 -22.68 -4.80 27.60
N TYR A 844 -23.35 -5.80 28.19
CA TYR A 844 -24.81 -5.81 28.30
C TYR A 844 -25.25 -4.68 29.25
N GLY A 845 -25.95 -3.68 28.72
CA GLY A 845 -26.54 -2.61 29.53
C GLY A 845 -27.87 -3.07 30.13
N TYR A 846 -27.91 -3.31 31.45
CA TYR A 846 -29.15 -3.22 32.20
C TYR A 846 -29.50 -1.74 32.39
N GLY A 847 -30.66 -1.33 31.90
CA GLY A 847 -31.19 0.00 32.12
C GLY A 847 -31.48 0.23 33.60
N ALA A 848 -30.58 0.92 34.29
CA ALA A 848 -30.93 1.64 35.51
C ALA A 848 -31.56 2.97 35.10
N THR A 849 -32.87 2.96 34.85
CA THR A 849 -33.66 4.20 34.93
C THR A 849 -33.58 4.70 36.36
N ALA A 850 -32.73 5.70 36.60
CA ALA A 850 -32.79 6.48 37.82
C ALA A 850 -34.19 7.14 37.91
N PRO A 851 -34.91 7.01 39.04
CA PRO A 851 -36.16 7.73 39.21
C PRO A 851 -35.85 9.23 39.26
N SER A 852 -36.51 9.97 38.37
CA SER A 852 -36.52 11.43 38.33
C SER A 852 -37.09 11.99 39.64
N ALA A 853 -36.22 12.53 40.49
CA ALA A 853 -36.65 13.38 41.59
C ALA A 853 -37.19 14.68 40.99
N THR A 854 -38.52 14.79 40.97
CA THR A 854 -39.22 16.03 40.64
C THR A 854 -39.08 16.95 41.86
N SER A 855 -38.21 17.94 41.76
CA SER A 855 -38.13 19.05 42.72
C SER A 855 -39.15 20.11 42.31
N THR A 856 -40.29 20.10 42.96
CA THR A 856 -41.19 21.25 43.05
C THR A 856 -40.74 22.16 44.19
N ALA A 857 -40.23 23.34 43.84
CA ALA A 857 -40.25 24.57 44.63
C ALA A 857 -40.23 25.69 43.57
N GLY A 858 -41.24 26.54 43.42
CA GLY A 858 -41.84 27.33 44.50
C GLY A 858 -40.84 28.41 44.89
N ASP A 859 -40.83 29.54 44.17
CA ASP A 859 -40.91 30.85 44.83
C ASP A 859 -41.07 32.03 43.86
N THR A 860 -41.91 32.93 44.35
CA THR A 860 -42.27 34.27 43.95
C THR A 860 -41.08 35.21 43.72
N HIS A 861 -41.03 35.90 42.57
CA HIS A 861 -41.29 37.34 42.43
C HIS A 861 -41.08 37.82 40.99
#